data_AF-A0A3A4T2J8-F1
#
_entry.id   AF-A0A3A4T2J8-F1
#
_cell.length_a   1.000
_cell.length_b   1.000
_cell.length_c   1.000
_cell.angle_alpha   90.00
_cell.angle_beta   90.00
_cell.angle_gamma   90.00
#
_symmetry.space_group_name_H-M   'P 1'
#
loop_
_entity.id
_entity.type
_entity.pdbx_description
1 polymer ?
#
loop_
_entity_poly.entity_id
_entity_poly.type
_entity_poly.pdbx_seq_one_letter_code
_entity_poly.pdbx_strand_id
1 'polypeptide(L)'
;MVNDMITGDSSQLNDQRRFFHYFHPRGIKEMAESKGLRIAYAVIHLLASLERGQIENRLNALRALRDEVLCSADQGLQKNTARVLLEIMKELIRSYGNYGTQLKLARDFSIVASGKPRIVRDYLERYHLLEMPEEWNQLAFDDHVHDANTKGRKSATHLIMDAWIKGIRRLRVIYYNFIRPETAAELMEAAAIMGIMVRIGIEFSATFYAGFAQIIWVPRGFSDAKDFLRFLAEAPVQAFMNEGRAVSAYEQTYVMAIFDAFNTHHRPAINQELEIDLPILDREAFLRFVGQGQASLLHLAKFIHIHLFPLLKEKVNRLRERHALADTGGREAIETLTVKMNLLTVDKIHERFLKPEHNPWVPDIHKSCSLTPVPILMQLSPCEIIDRLVALHSGYRVTLNLSNLKVEDVLEILYACRGRITRLEIFNLKDYSDCKVDHIPPIHRLQQSLNQCNVIQIKQTILETIDRLKAHGDPIAVSRVPVFKRMLADVETLKDMYRTKPLKPRVGSDSTGHIDRLFGMGLVVIDSLPAHVQKKVEKEAGSSRLIIPFHIDTSFRRIYTFSNDAKGRLAQLFGGVRKIPWLRYLGLNRREEWVAHENSTRMVDKGNIVTMGGHQGDNTNHLTLAGPAPKTGKPVYSWRYINPVLQNIIKILIGFIPASLTFLLTHDWWVLMYFGAFIWFGITGLRNIVQSVVGGGGIRRSSLLKWNDFVSWDRLSDSLFYTGFSVPLLDYLVKTLILNKGFGITIATHPVLLYAIMALVNGTYLTSHNLFRGLPKQAAYGNFFRSVISIPVAFSLNVLVSGILGVFGVPDVSGILQSWAAVISKASSDTVAGFIEGFADRAKNVRNRISDYRQKMNQFLDCYARLEILFPEADAYDILGDPKRWLAEADEETRDQIMILIINALDLLYFWMYQPRARTAFTSRLCHMEPDERRILIKAQSILKMEREISQMFIDGIAGRNFSKPLAFYLNESEAYLKAVEKLNSCL
;
A
#
# COMPACT_ATOMS: atom_id res chain seq x y z
N MET A 1 -25.88 -3.44 -5.35
CA MET A 1 -24.82 -4.40 -4.98
C MET A 1 -23.90 -3.87 -3.88
N VAL A 2 -23.00 -2.91 -4.15
CA VAL A 2 -22.10 -2.39 -3.08
C VAL A 2 -22.90 -1.77 -1.93
N ASN A 3 -23.94 -0.98 -2.25
CA ASN A 3 -24.81 -0.42 -1.21
C ASN A 3 -25.58 -1.52 -0.45
N ASP A 4 -26.08 -2.54 -1.15
CA ASP A 4 -26.74 -3.70 -0.54
C ASP A 4 -25.80 -4.49 0.39
N MET A 5 -24.49 -4.47 0.12
CA MET A 5 -23.46 -5.07 1.00
C MET A 5 -23.20 -4.22 2.24
N ILE A 6 -23.32 -2.89 2.13
CA ILE A 6 -23.19 -1.96 3.26
C ILE A 6 -24.42 -2.06 4.17
N THR A 7 -25.61 -2.28 3.62
CA THR A 7 -26.86 -2.40 4.40
C THR A 7 -27.18 -3.80 4.88
N GLY A 8 -26.56 -4.84 4.30
CA GLY A 8 -26.81 -6.24 4.66
C GLY A 8 -26.23 -6.63 6.02
N ASP A 9 -26.80 -7.67 6.64
CA ASP A 9 -26.29 -8.19 7.92
C ASP A 9 -24.90 -8.80 7.75
N SER A 10 -23.92 -8.19 8.42
CA SER A 10 -22.52 -8.63 8.43
C SER A 10 -22.31 -10.05 8.98
N SER A 11 -23.23 -10.55 9.82
CA SER A 11 -23.12 -11.88 10.42
C SER A 11 -23.35 -13.01 9.40
N GLN A 12 -24.41 -12.94 8.59
CA GLN A 12 -24.67 -13.89 7.50
C GLN A 12 -23.56 -13.89 6.44
N LEU A 13 -22.92 -12.73 6.22
CA LEU A 13 -21.81 -12.61 5.29
C LEU A 13 -20.54 -13.29 5.80
N ASN A 14 -20.35 -13.43 7.12
CA ASN A 14 -19.19 -14.10 7.72
C ASN A 14 -19.26 -15.62 7.51
N ASP A 15 -20.39 -16.23 7.80
CA ASP A 15 -20.53 -17.70 7.74
C ASP A 15 -20.42 -18.21 6.30
N GLN A 16 -21.02 -17.49 5.34
CA GLN A 16 -20.97 -17.87 3.91
C GLN A 16 -19.57 -17.73 3.30
N ARG A 17 -18.66 -16.93 3.89
CA ARG A 17 -17.37 -16.58 3.29
C ARG A 17 -16.16 -16.85 4.18
N ARG A 18 -16.30 -17.66 5.24
CA ARG A 18 -15.20 -18.10 6.12
C ARG A 18 -13.98 -18.59 5.35
N PHE A 19 -14.16 -19.26 4.21
CA PHE A 19 -13.07 -19.80 3.39
C PHE A 19 -12.66 -18.93 2.19
N PHE A 20 -13.24 -17.74 2.02
CA PHE A 20 -13.05 -16.94 0.81
C PHE A 20 -11.60 -16.47 0.60
N HIS A 21 -10.83 -16.30 1.69
CA HIS A 21 -9.41 -15.96 1.64
C HIS A 21 -8.52 -17.12 1.17
N TYR A 22 -9.01 -18.36 1.27
CA TYR A 22 -8.26 -19.50 0.73
C TYR A 22 -8.31 -19.52 -0.80
N PHE A 23 -9.39 -19.06 -1.45
CA PHE A 23 -9.46 -19.00 -2.91
C PHE A 23 -8.44 -18.04 -3.52
N HIS A 24 -7.78 -18.48 -4.59
CA HIS A 24 -6.89 -17.61 -5.36
C HIS A 24 -7.67 -16.47 -6.03
N PRO A 25 -7.18 -15.21 -6.01
CA PRO A 25 -7.81 -14.08 -6.70
C PRO A 25 -8.12 -14.32 -8.17
N ARG A 26 -7.27 -15.10 -8.85
CA ARG A 26 -7.40 -15.51 -10.26
C ARG A 26 -7.92 -16.95 -10.43
N GLY A 27 -8.55 -17.48 -9.38
CA GLY A 27 -9.07 -18.83 -9.27
C GLY A 27 -10.54 -18.94 -9.64
N ILE A 28 -11.20 -20.03 -9.24
CA ILE A 28 -12.58 -20.36 -9.65
C ILE A 28 -13.59 -19.27 -9.26
N LYS A 29 -13.32 -18.50 -8.21
CA LYS A 29 -14.16 -17.37 -7.78
C LYS A 29 -14.27 -16.23 -8.80
N GLU A 30 -13.40 -16.17 -9.82
CA GLU A 30 -13.58 -15.25 -10.96
C GLU A 30 -14.88 -15.52 -11.73
N MET A 31 -15.39 -16.75 -11.71
CA MET A 31 -16.64 -17.11 -12.37
C MET A 31 -17.88 -16.60 -11.61
N ALA A 32 -17.77 -16.44 -10.29
CA ALA A 32 -18.87 -16.01 -9.45
C ALA A 32 -18.99 -14.47 -9.41
N GLU A 33 -17.86 -13.77 -9.20
CA GLU A 33 -17.87 -12.33 -8.92
C GLU A 33 -16.83 -11.57 -9.72
N SER A 34 -17.18 -10.36 -10.15
CA SER A 34 -16.21 -9.47 -10.76
C SER A 34 -15.15 -9.05 -9.75
N LYS A 35 -13.93 -8.85 -10.22
CA LYS A 35 -12.79 -8.43 -9.40
C LYS A 35 -13.08 -7.18 -8.56
N GLY A 36 -13.77 -6.19 -9.12
CA GLY A 36 -14.12 -4.97 -8.38
C GLY A 36 -15.07 -5.23 -7.21
N LEU A 37 -16.02 -6.17 -7.37
CA LEU A 37 -16.91 -6.58 -6.29
C LEU A 37 -16.16 -7.36 -5.21
N ARG A 38 -15.20 -8.23 -5.57
CA ARG A 38 -14.40 -8.97 -4.58
C ARG A 38 -13.54 -8.03 -3.72
N ILE A 39 -12.91 -7.02 -4.33
CA ILE A 39 -12.16 -6.00 -3.59
C ILE A 39 -13.09 -5.17 -2.71
N ALA A 40 -14.24 -4.73 -3.24
CA ALA A 40 -15.23 -4.00 -2.46
C ALA A 40 -15.68 -4.80 -1.23
N TYR A 41 -16.00 -6.08 -1.43
CA TYR A 41 -16.38 -6.99 -0.36
C TYR A 41 -15.29 -7.09 0.71
N ALA A 42 -14.03 -7.34 0.32
CA ALA A 42 -12.93 -7.46 1.28
C ALA A 42 -12.69 -6.16 2.07
N VAL A 43 -12.86 -4.98 1.46
CA VAL A 43 -12.75 -3.70 2.17
C VAL A 43 -13.96 -3.46 3.08
N ILE A 44 -15.19 -3.68 2.62
CA ILE A 44 -16.40 -3.52 3.43
C ILE A 44 -16.34 -4.45 4.63
N HIS A 45 -15.98 -5.71 4.41
CA HIS A 45 -15.86 -6.71 5.47
C HIS A 45 -14.80 -6.31 6.51
N LEU A 46 -13.63 -5.85 6.04
CA LEU A 46 -12.58 -5.33 6.92
C LEU A 46 -13.05 -4.09 7.69
N LEU A 47 -13.81 -3.17 7.08
CA LEU A 47 -14.30 -1.96 7.76
C LEU A 47 -15.49 -2.25 8.70
N ALA A 48 -16.41 -3.15 8.34
CA ALA A 48 -17.60 -3.50 9.13
C ALA A 48 -17.24 -4.36 10.36
N SER A 49 -16.24 -5.22 10.23
CA SER A 49 -15.72 -6.05 11.34
C SER A 49 -15.05 -5.24 12.46
N LEU A 50 -14.91 -3.91 12.30
CA LEU A 50 -14.53 -2.98 13.37
C LEU A 50 -15.54 -2.88 14.49
N GLU A 51 -16.82 -2.93 14.14
CA GLU A 51 -17.87 -2.52 15.08
C GLU A 51 -18.28 -3.67 16.00
N ARG A 52 -18.14 -4.94 15.56
CA ARG A 52 -18.63 -6.13 16.28
C ARG A 52 -17.87 -7.46 16.04
N GLY A 53 -16.72 -7.49 15.37
CA GLY A 53 -16.09 -8.74 14.89
C GLY A 53 -14.98 -9.38 15.74
N GLN A 54 -14.88 -10.72 15.71
CA GLN A 54 -13.73 -11.51 16.19
C GLN A 54 -12.44 -11.14 15.42
N ILE A 55 -11.30 -11.03 16.11
CA ILE A 55 -9.98 -10.66 15.54
C ILE A 55 -9.63 -11.49 14.30
N GLU A 56 -9.91 -12.78 14.34
CA GLU A 56 -9.63 -13.72 13.25
C GLU A 56 -10.34 -13.34 11.94
N ASN A 57 -11.59 -12.90 12.02
CA ASN A 57 -12.35 -12.46 10.86
C ASN A 57 -11.71 -11.22 10.20
N ARG A 58 -11.19 -10.27 11.00
CA ARG A 58 -10.45 -9.11 10.49
C ARG A 58 -9.18 -9.50 9.77
N LEU A 59 -8.42 -10.45 10.34
CA LEU A 59 -7.18 -10.95 9.76
C LEU A 59 -7.43 -11.71 8.46
N ASN A 60 -8.49 -12.53 8.40
CA ASN A 60 -8.89 -13.23 7.18
C ASN A 60 -9.36 -12.25 6.09
N ALA A 61 -10.11 -11.20 6.45
CA ALA A 61 -10.48 -10.11 5.54
C ALA A 61 -9.25 -9.41 4.96
N LEU A 62 -8.25 -9.13 5.81
CA LEU A 62 -7.01 -8.49 5.40
C LEU A 62 -6.19 -9.39 4.45
N ARG A 63 -6.12 -10.71 4.72
CA ARG A 63 -5.49 -11.70 3.82
C ARG A 63 -6.16 -11.70 2.45
N ALA A 64 -7.49 -11.82 2.41
CA ALA A 64 -8.25 -11.78 1.17
C ALA A 64 -8.03 -10.46 0.41
N LEU A 65 -8.08 -9.34 1.12
CA LEU A 65 -7.87 -8.02 0.53
C LEU A 65 -6.48 -7.87 -0.09
N ARG A 66 -5.44 -8.23 0.66
CA ARG A 66 -4.06 -8.20 0.18
C ARG A 66 -3.91 -8.99 -1.10
N ASP A 67 -4.42 -10.21 -1.13
CA ASP A 67 -4.25 -11.10 -2.27
C ASP A 67 -5.01 -10.58 -3.50
N GLU A 68 -6.26 -10.13 -3.34
CA GLU A 68 -7.05 -9.55 -4.44
C GLU A 68 -6.39 -8.30 -5.03
N VAL A 69 -5.91 -7.40 -4.18
CA VAL A 69 -5.37 -6.11 -4.61
C VAL A 69 -3.95 -6.27 -5.17
N LEU A 70 -3.12 -7.16 -4.63
CA LEU A 70 -1.82 -7.46 -5.23
C LEU A 70 -1.97 -8.19 -6.56
N CYS A 71 -2.88 -9.15 -6.70
CA CYS A 71 -3.09 -9.86 -7.98
C CYS A 71 -3.82 -9.00 -9.04
N SER A 72 -4.15 -7.74 -8.73
CA SER A 72 -5.00 -6.91 -9.55
C SER A 72 -4.35 -6.38 -10.83
N ALA A 73 -3.12 -5.87 -10.76
CA ALA A 73 -2.54 -5.15 -11.88
C ALA A 73 -1.50 -6.01 -12.60
N ASP A 74 -1.73 -6.23 -13.89
CA ASP A 74 -0.78 -6.91 -14.78
C ASP A 74 0.32 -5.98 -15.33
N GLN A 75 0.39 -4.73 -14.87
CA GLN A 75 1.29 -3.71 -15.41
C GLN A 75 2.38 -3.28 -14.42
N GLY A 76 3.33 -2.49 -14.90
CA GLY A 76 4.58 -2.18 -14.19
C GLY A 76 4.45 -1.40 -12.88
N LEU A 77 3.27 -0.92 -12.48
CA LEU A 77 3.02 -0.23 -11.20
C LEU A 77 2.03 -1.00 -10.30
N GLN A 78 2.26 -2.30 -10.09
CA GLN A 78 1.31 -3.20 -9.44
C GLN A 78 0.97 -2.75 -8.00
N LYS A 79 1.98 -2.50 -7.16
CA LYS A 79 1.80 -2.10 -5.76
C LYS A 79 1.24 -0.70 -5.65
N ASN A 80 1.67 0.23 -6.49
CA ASN A 80 1.10 1.58 -6.49
C ASN A 80 -0.36 1.59 -6.96
N THR A 81 -0.71 0.79 -7.97
CA THR A 81 -2.12 0.62 -8.41
C THR A 81 -2.97 0.11 -7.25
N ALA A 82 -2.46 -0.91 -6.55
CA ALA A 82 -3.13 -1.51 -5.40
C ALA A 82 -3.45 -0.48 -4.30
N ARG A 83 -2.48 0.36 -3.94
CA ARG A 83 -2.65 1.43 -2.94
C ARG A 83 -3.75 2.41 -3.33
N VAL A 84 -3.79 2.84 -4.60
CA VAL A 84 -4.82 3.75 -5.10
C VAL A 84 -6.20 3.10 -5.09
N LEU A 85 -6.31 1.84 -5.53
CA LEU A 85 -7.60 1.12 -5.54
C LEU A 85 -8.21 1.03 -4.13
N LEU A 86 -7.37 0.83 -3.11
CA LEU A 86 -7.80 0.82 -1.71
C LEU A 86 -8.30 2.19 -1.24
N GLU A 87 -7.63 3.29 -1.57
CA GLU A 87 -8.12 4.62 -1.22
C GLU A 87 -9.43 4.97 -1.91
N ILE A 88 -9.57 4.68 -3.21
CA ILE A 88 -10.83 4.88 -3.95
C ILE A 88 -11.96 4.07 -3.29
N MET A 89 -11.70 2.81 -2.91
CA MET A 89 -12.70 1.97 -2.28
C MET A 89 -13.11 2.50 -0.90
N LYS A 90 -12.15 2.97 -0.09
CA LYS A 90 -12.44 3.62 1.20
C LYS A 90 -13.32 4.86 1.02
N GLU A 91 -13.04 5.69 0.03
CA GLU A 91 -13.84 6.88 -0.28
C GLU A 91 -15.24 6.52 -0.79
N LEU A 92 -15.36 5.46 -1.59
CA LEU A 92 -16.63 4.96 -2.13
C LEU A 92 -17.56 4.51 -1.00
N ILE A 93 -17.02 3.80 -0.02
CA ILE A 93 -17.76 3.34 1.17
C ILE A 93 -18.14 4.54 2.05
N ARG A 94 -17.21 5.49 2.28
CA ARG A 94 -17.51 6.72 3.04
C ARG A 94 -18.55 7.62 2.38
N SER A 95 -18.66 7.58 1.06
CA SER A 95 -19.64 8.37 0.29
C SER A 95 -21.01 7.69 0.19
N TYR A 96 -21.27 6.68 1.03
CA TYR A 96 -22.57 6.01 1.11
C TYR A 96 -23.72 7.01 1.29
N GLY A 97 -24.80 6.82 0.53
CA GLY A 97 -25.92 7.76 0.44
C GLY A 97 -25.79 8.83 -0.66
N ASN A 98 -24.60 9.07 -1.21
CA ASN A 98 -24.38 9.99 -2.33
C ASN A 98 -24.08 9.23 -3.63
N TYR A 99 -25.13 8.72 -4.28
CA TYR A 99 -25.04 7.89 -5.50
C TYR A 99 -24.21 8.52 -6.63
N GLY A 100 -24.34 9.82 -6.86
CA GLY A 100 -23.59 10.51 -7.91
C GLY A 100 -22.08 10.49 -7.68
N THR A 101 -21.65 10.58 -6.42
CA THR A 101 -20.23 10.49 -6.04
C THR A 101 -19.75 9.05 -6.08
N GLN A 102 -20.55 8.11 -5.57
CA GLN A 102 -20.23 6.68 -5.61
C GLN A 102 -20.06 6.16 -7.04
N LEU A 103 -20.88 6.61 -8.00
CA LEU A 103 -20.76 6.20 -9.40
C LEU A 103 -19.47 6.72 -10.04
N LYS A 104 -19.07 7.97 -9.73
CA LYS A 104 -17.78 8.53 -10.18
C LYS A 104 -16.61 7.74 -9.60
N LEU A 105 -16.66 7.40 -8.31
CA LEU A 105 -15.61 6.61 -7.65
C LEU A 105 -15.55 5.17 -8.19
N ALA A 106 -16.69 4.55 -8.50
CA ALA A 106 -16.72 3.23 -9.14
C ALA A 106 -16.10 3.27 -10.55
N ARG A 107 -16.35 4.34 -11.31
CA ARG A 107 -15.70 4.57 -12.60
C ARG A 107 -14.19 4.80 -12.44
N ASP A 108 -13.79 5.61 -11.47
CA ASP A 108 -12.39 5.86 -11.12
C ASP A 108 -11.67 4.54 -10.76
N PHE A 109 -12.30 3.70 -9.95
CA PHE A 109 -11.80 2.37 -9.58
C PHE A 109 -11.56 1.50 -10.82
N SER A 110 -12.54 1.43 -11.74
CA SER A 110 -12.41 0.67 -12.99
C SER A 110 -11.27 1.19 -13.88
N ILE A 111 -11.10 2.50 -13.95
CA ILE A 111 -10.03 3.15 -14.72
C ILE A 111 -8.65 2.82 -14.13
N VAL A 112 -8.48 2.95 -12.81
CA VAL A 112 -7.23 2.62 -12.11
C VAL A 112 -6.90 1.14 -12.19
N ALA A 113 -7.89 0.27 -12.13
CA ALA A 113 -7.70 -1.18 -12.18
C ALA A 113 -7.02 -1.66 -13.48
N SER A 114 -6.98 -0.82 -14.53
CA SER A 114 -6.19 -1.06 -15.74
C SER A 114 -4.67 -1.13 -15.48
N GLY A 115 -4.17 -0.48 -14.42
CA GLY A 115 -2.76 -0.43 -14.06
C GLY A 115 -1.89 0.49 -14.92
N LYS A 116 -2.48 1.32 -15.81
CA LYS A 116 -1.73 2.24 -16.69
C LYS A 116 -0.92 3.25 -15.85
N PRO A 117 0.43 3.31 -15.97
CA PRO A 117 1.26 4.11 -15.07
C PRO A 117 0.88 5.59 -14.96
N ARG A 118 0.51 6.23 -16.07
CA ARG A 118 0.06 7.64 -16.10
C ARG A 118 -1.18 7.86 -15.25
N ILE A 119 -2.16 6.96 -15.36
CA ILE A 119 -3.41 7.03 -14.61
C ILE A 119 -3.14 6.80 -13.13
N VAL A 120 -2.35 5.77 -12.79
CA VAL A 120 -2.01 5.47 -11.40
C VAL A 120 -1.31 6.66 -10.75
N ARG A 121 -0.38 7.31 -11.44
CA ARG A 121 0.31 8.53 -10.96
C ARG A 121 -0.63 9.72 -10.74
N ASP A 122 -1.57 9.95 -11.67
CA ASP A 122 -2.61 10.99 -11.53
C ASP A 122 -3.42 10.81 -10.23
N TYR A 123 -3.83 9.57 -9.92
CA TYR A 123 -4.57 9.32 -8.68
C TYR A 123 -3.69 9.27 -7.43
N LEU A 124 -2.43 8.80 -7.52
CA LEU A 124 -1.49 8.92 -6.41
C LEU A 124 -1.36 10.38 -5.99
N GLU A 125 -1.21 11.29 -6.97
CA GLU A 125 -1.19 12.73 -6.74
C GLU A 125 -2.51 13.24 -6.14
N ARG A 126 -3.66 12.86 -6.70
CA ARG A 126 -4.98 13.25 -6.20
C ARG A 126 -5.22 12.86 -4.74
N TYR A 127 -4.68 11.72 -4.32
CA TYR A 127 -4.77 11.21 -2.95
C TYR A 127 -3.56 11.59 -2.08
N HIS A 128 -2.68 12.48 -2.54
CA HIS A 128 -1.45 12.90 -1.87
C HIS A 128 -0.52 11.74 -1.46
N LEU A 129 -0.59 10.61 -2.17
CA LEU A 129 0.28 9.45 -1.99
C LEU A 129 1.56 9.60 -2.83
N LEU A 130 2.72 9.39 -2.20
CA LEU A 130 3.99 9.31 -2.92
C LEU A 130 4.07 8.00 -3.72
N GLU A 131 4.56 8.05 -4.96
CA GLU A 131 4.87 6.85 -5.75
C GLU A 131 6.07 6.13 -5.10
N MET A 132 5.84 4.87 -4.69
CA MET A 132 6.89 4.02 -4.12
C MET A 132 7.58 3.20 -5.21
N PRO A 133 8.85 2.81 -5.04
CA PRO A 133 9.48 1.84 -5.95
C PRO A 133 8.73 0.49 -5.91
N GLU A 134 8.59 -0.16 -7.07
CA GLU A 134 7.83 -1.43 -7.17
C GLU A 134 8.63 -2.62 -6.62
N GLU A 135 9.96 -2.51 -6.63
CA GLU A 135 10.88 -3.36 -5.87
C GLU A 135 10.55 -3.35 -4.37
N TRP A 136 9.85 -2.31 -3.89
CA TRP A 136 9.40 -2.12 -2.52
C TRP A 136 10.56 -2.12 -1.52
N ASN A 137 11.62 -1.41 -1.91
CA ASN A 137 12.88 -1.29 -1.19
C ASN A 137 13.08 0.11 -0.58
N GLN A 138 12.06 0.96 -0.55
CA GLN A 138 12.10 2.28 0.05
C GLN A 138 12.38 2.24 1.55
N LEU A 139 12.92 3.33 2.09
CA LEU A 139 13.15 3.55 3.52
C LEU A 139 12.00 4.39 4.09
N ALA A 140 10.82 3.78 4.19
CA ALA A 140 9.61 4.37 4.75
C ALA A 140 9.28 3.77 6.11
N PHE A 141 9.14 4.61 7.13
CA PHE A 141 8.96 4.17 8.51
C PHE A 141 8.14 5.13 9.36
N ASP A 142 7.73 4.67 10.53
CA ASP A 142 7.26 5.50 11.63
C ASP A 142 7.66 4.83 12.95
N ASP A 143 8.45 5.52 13.78
CA ASP A 143 8.97 4.97 15.04
C ASP A 143 8.05 5.23 16.26
N HIS A 144 6.92 5.93 16.09
CA HIS A 144 5.93 6.15 17.16
C HIS A 144 4.52 6.37 16.62
N VAL A 145 3.63 5.39 16.79
CA VAL A 145 2.22 5.46 16.38
C VAL A 145 1.31 4.74 17.39
N HIS A 146 0.04 5.12 17.44
CA HIS A 146 -0.98 4.51 18.31
C HIS A 146 -2.10 3.83 17.52
N ASP A 147 -2.65 2.76 18.10
CA ASP A 147 -3.87 2.07 17.66
C ASP A 147 -5.04 2.33 18.63
N ALA A 148 -6.20 1.73 18.33
CA ALA A 148 -7.43 1.84 19.12
C ALA A 148 -7.33 1.31 20.55
N ASN A 149 -6.33 0.50 20.89
CA ASN A 149 -6.15 0.01 22.25
C ASN A 149 -5.49 1.04 23.16
N THR A 150 -4.95 2.14 22.60
CA THR A 150 -4.41 3.28 23.34
C THR A 150 -5.17 4.57 23.04
N LYS A 151 -4.57 5.52 22.32
CA LYS A 151 -5.14 6.82 21.96
C LYS A 151 -5.48 6.92 20.47
N GLY A 152 -5.26 5.86 19.69
CA GLY A 152 -5.49 5.85 18.25
C GLY A 152 -6.97 5.60 17.91
N ARG A 153 -7.39 5.96 16.69
CA ARG A 153 -8.79 5.75 16.25
C ARG A 153 -9.06 4.41 15.56
N LYS A 154 -8.02 3.65 15.22
CA LYS A 154 -8.09 2.50 14.29
C LYS A 154 -7.62 1.23 14.98
N SER A 155 -8.29 0.10 14.72
CA SER A 155 -7.78 -1.20 15.14
C SER A 155 -6.36 -1.45 14.61
N ALA A 156 -5.64 -2.38 15.23
CA ALA A 156 -4.31 -2.78 14.76
C ALA A 156 -4.34 -3.21 13.28
N THR A 157 -5.36 -3.99 12.86
CA THR A 157 -5.51 -4.43 11.47
C THR A 157 -5.68 -3.25 10.50
N HIS A 158 -6.51 -2.25 10.82
CA HIS A 158 -6.67 -1.06 9.96
C HIS A 158 -5.47 -0.14 9.96
N LEU A 159 -4.79 -0.02 11.11
CA LEU A 159 -3.55 0.74 11.20
C LEU A 159 -2.52 0.18 10.21
N ILE A 160 -2.37 -1.15 10.17
CA ILE A 160 -1.45 -1.83 9.25
C ILE A 160 -1.88 -1.67 7.79
N MET A 161 -3.17 -1.80 7.48
CA MET A 161 -3.66 -1.53 6.12
C MET A 161 -3.33 -0.09 5.68
N ASP A 162 -3.61 0.91 6.52
CA ASP A 162 -3.34 2.31 6.19
C ASP A 162 -1.84 2.62 6.11
N ALA A 163 -1.02 1.98 6.96
CA ALA A 163 0.43 2.06 6.88
C ALA A 163 0.93 1.52 5.53
N TRP A 164 0.38 0.39 5.08
CA TRP A 164 0.71 -0.20 3.79
C TRP A 164 0.28 0.68 2.62
N ILE A 165 -0.94 1.25 2.67
CA ILE A 165 -1.43 2.19 1.65
C ILE A 165 -0.52 3.43 1.55
N LYS A 166 0.04 3.91 2.65
CA LYS A 166 1.03 4.99 2.64
C LYS A 166 2.40 4.58 2.13
N GLY A 167 2.69 3.27 2.08
CA GLY A 167 3.98 2.73 1.66
C GLY A 167 4.98 2.53 2.81
N ILE A 168 4.53 2.58 4.07
CA ILE A 168 5.34 2.31 5.26
C ILE A 168 5.83 0.86 5.23
N ARG A 169 7.12 0.64 5.49
CA ARG A 169 7.71 -0.70 5.60
C ARG A 169 8.09 -1.08 7.02
N ARG A 170 8.33 -0.11 7.89
CA ARG A 170 8.68 -0.32 9.30
C ARG A 170 7.80 0.54 10.20
N LEU A 171 7.07 -0.08 11.10
CA LEU A 171 6.17 0.62 12.00
C LEU A 171 6.48 0.22 13.44
N ARG A 172 6.47 1.19 14.35
CA ARG A 172 6.46 0.90 15.79
C ARG A 172 5.17 1.41 16.39
N VAL A 173 4.43 0.50 17.02
CA VAL A 173 3.18 0.82 17.71
C VAL A 173 3.47 0.87 19.21
N ILE A 174 3.12 1.99 19.83
CA ILE A 174 3.38 2.26 21.24
C ILE A 174 2.09 2.06 22.04
N TYR A 175 2.18 1.18 23.04
CA TYR A 175 1.14 0.88 24.01
C TYR A 175 1.47 1.53 25.34
N TYR A 176 0.47 2.03 26.08
CA TYR A 176 0.69 2.65 27.38
C TYR A 176 0.55 1.63 28.50
N ASN A 177 1.57 1.53 29.34
CA ASN A 177 1.64 0.76 30.59
C ASN A 177 1.50 -0.78 30.45
N PHE A 178 0.71 -1.31 29.53
CA PHE A 178 0.55 -2.75 29.30
C PHE A 178 0.10 -3.05 27.87
N ILE A 179 0.17 -4.32 27.48
CA ILE A 179 -0.40 -4.82 26.22
C ILE A 179 -1.18 -6.11 26.49
N ARG A 180 -2.33 -6.26 25.82
CA ARG A 180 -3.12 -7.49 25.86
C ARG A 180 -2.55 -8.51 24.86
N PRO A 181 -2.47 -9.81 25.19
CA PRO A 181 -1.99 -10.84 24.27
C PRO A 181 -2.74 -10.82 22.93
N GLU A 182 -4.06 -10.64 22.96
CA GLU A 182 -4.90 -10.64 21.76
C GLU A 182 -4.58 -9.44 20.84
N THR A 183 -4.33 -8.27 21.42
CA THR A 183 -3.90 -7.07 20.70
C THR A 183 -2.52 -7.27 20.06
N ALA A 184 -1.58 -7.87 20.79
CA ALA A 184 -0.25 -8.18 20.26
C ALA A 184 -0.33 -9.16 19.09
N ALA A 185 -1.15 -10.21 19.23
CA ALA A 185 -1.40 -11.20 18.18
C ALA A 185 -1.98 -10.53 16.93
N GLU A 186 -3.04 -9.74 17.07
CA GLU A 186 -3.69 -9.03 15.95
C GLU A 186 -2.68 -8.16 15.20
N LEU A 187 -1.90 -7.35 15.92
CA LEU A 187 -0.93 -6.45 15.32
C LEU A 187 0.18 -7.20 14.57
N MET A 188 0.77 -8.23 15.19
CA MET A 188 1.86 -8.99 14.58
C MET A 188 1.39 -9.82 13.38
N GLU A 189 0.21 -10.43 13.47
CA GLU A 189 -0.37 -11.17 12.34
C GLU A 189 -0.77 -10.24 11.19
N ALA A 190 -1.43 -9.12 11.46
CA ALA A 190 -1.77 -8.14 10.43
C ALA A 190 -0.51 -7.63 9.72
N ALA A 191 0.56 -7.35 10.49
CA ALA A 191 1.85 -6.93 9.96
C ALA A 191 2.50 -8.00 9.07
N ALA A 192 2.48 -9.26 9.50
CA ALA A 192 2.97 -10.39 8.72
C ALA A 192 2.19 -10.58 7.42
N ILE A 193 0.86 -10.42 7.47
CA ILE A 193 -0.01 -10.46 6.28
C ILE A 193 0.44 -9.38 5.29
N MET A 194 0.55 -8.11 5.70
CA MET A 194 0.87 -7.02 4.78
C MET A 194 2.37 -6.86 4.45
N GLY A 195 3.23 -7.69 5.06
CA GLY A 195 4.67 -7.61 4.86
C GLY A 195 5.30 -6.33 5.44
N ILE A 196 4.75 -5.83 6.55
CA ILE A 196 5.27 -4.66 7.28
C ILE A 196 6.07 -5.16 8.49
N MET A 197 7.26 -4.62 8.69
CA MET A 197 8.05 -4.90 9.90
C MET A 197 7.49 -4.09 11.07
N VAL A 198 6.79 -4.76 11.99
CA VAL A 198 6.27 -4.13 13.19
C VAL A 198 7.14 -4.40 14.42
N ARG A 199 7.22 -3.41 15.31
CA ARG A 199 7.74 -3.55 16.67
C ARG A 199 6.72 -3.00 17.66
N ILE A 200 6.52 -3.73 18.75
CA ILE A 200 5.68 -3.32 19.88
C ILE A 200 6.56 -2.58 20.88
N GLY A 201 6.20 -1.36 21.22
CA GLY A 201 6.78 -0.63 22.34
C GLY A 201 5.76 -0.45 23.44
N ILE A 202 6.20 -0.48 24.70
CA ILE A 202 5.39 -0.18 25.86
C ILE A 202 5.99 1.04 26.55
N GLU A 203 5.21 2.10 26.69
CA GLU A 203 5.60 3.36 27.32
C GLU A 203 5.17 3.38 28.78
N PHE A 204 6.12 3.71 29.65
CA PHE A 204 5.95 3.81 31.09
C PHE A 204 6.34 5.21 31.57
N SER A 205 5.57 5.74 32.51
CA SER A 205 5.89 6.96 33.24
C SER A 205 6.75 6.63 34.46
N ALA A 206 7.98 7.17 34.52
CA ALA A 206 8.89 7.03 35.65
C ALA A 206 8.97 8.35 36.43
N THR A 207 8.92 8.31 37.76
CA THR A 207 9.08 9.52 38.59
C THR A 207 10.47 10.13 38.39
N PHE A 208 10.51 11.42 38.07
CA PHE A 208 11.74 12.19 37.93
C PHE A 208 11.54 13.61 38.47
N TYR A 209 12.04 13.85 39.69
CA TYR A 209 11.78 15.07 40.46
C TYR A 209 10.28 15.38 40.58
N ALA A 210 9.83 16.59 40.20
CA ALA A 210 8.43 17.00 40.32
C ALA A 210 7.50 16.49 39.19
N GLY A 211 8.02 15.68 38.26
CA GLY A 211 7.29 15.19 37.09
C GLY A 211 7.65 13.77 36.71
N PHE A 212 7.37 13.41 35.46
CA PHE A 212 7.59 12.07 34.93
C PHE A 212 8.47 12.08 33.67
N ALA A 213 9.42 11.15 33.61
CA ALA A 213 10.16 10.82 32.40
C ALA A 213 9.51 9.62 31.70
N GLN A 214 9.27 9.73 30.39
CA GLN A 214 8.61 8.67 29.63
C GLN A 214 9.64 7.72 29.02
N ILE A 215 9.49 6.43 29.31
CA ILE A 215 10.41 5.38 28.90
C ILE A 215 9.67 4.38 28.01
N ILE A 216 10.12 4.24 26.77
CA ILE A 216 9.57 3.27 25.81
C ILE A 216 10.46 2.03 25.78
N TRP A 217 9.94 0.91 26.28
CA TRP A 217 10.57 -0.39 26.23
C TRP A 217 10.11 -1.19 25.02
N VAL A 218 11.07 -1.68 24.24
CA VAL A 218 10.82 -2.50 23.04
C VAL A 218 11.54 -3.84 23.22
N PRO A 219 10.83 -4.92 23.62
CA PRO A 219 11.40 -6.25 23.69
C PRO A 219 11.70 -6.79 22.27
N ARG A 220 12.72 -7.65 22.14
CA ARG A 220 13.25 -8.15 20.86
C ARG A 220 13.67 -9.62 20.98
N GLY A 221 13.96 -10.24 19.84
CA GLY A 221 14.48 -11.61 19.80
C GLY A 221 13.42 -12.65 19.42
N PHE A 222 12.17 -12.22 19.24
CA PHE A 222 11.09 -13.10 18.85
C PHE A 222 11.10 -13.39 17.35
N SER A 223 10.87 -14.64 16.99
CA SER A 223 10.78 -15.10 15.59
C SER A 223 9.42 -14.78 14.95
N ASP A 224 8.34 -14.93 15.72
CA ASP A 224 6.96 -14.76 15.25
C ASP A 224 6.03 -14.25 16.38
N ALA A 225 4.73 -14.17 16.07
CA ALA A 225 3.71 -13.77 17.03
C ALA A 225 3.57 -14.77 18.19
N LYS A 226 3.64 -16.09 17.91
CA LYS A 226 3.45 -17.14 18.92
C LYS A 226 4.55 -17.08 19.99
N ASP A 227 5.78 -16.86 19.57
CA ASP A 227 6.92 -16.70 20.47
C ASP A 227 6.77 -15.47 21.38
N PHE A 228 6.29 -14.35 20.82
CA PHE A 228 5.98 -13.16 21.62
C PHE A 228 4.83 -13.37 22.61
N LEU A 229 3.79 -14.12 22.22
CA LEU A 229 2.69 -14.45 23.13
C LEU A 229 3.13 -15.37 24.27
N ARG A 230 4.02 -16.33 24.01
CA ARG A 230 4.63 -17.17 25.04
C ARG A 230 5.36 -16.31 26.08
N PHE A 231 6.13 -15.33 25.61
CA PHE A 231 6.79 -14.36 26.48
C PHE A 231 5.79 -13.56 27.34
N LEU A 232 4.70 -13.06 26.75
CA LEU A 232 3.65 -12.37 27.52
C LEU A 232 2.94 -13.29 28.52
N ALA A 233 2.96 -14.62 28.30
CA ALA A 233 2.36 -15.61 29.17
C ALA A 233 3.24 -16.00 30.38
N GLU A 234 4.50 -15.59 30.41
CA GLU A 234 5.40 -15.86 31.54
C GLU A 234 4.90 -15.14 32.81
N ALA A 235 4.83 -15.87 33.93
CA ALA A 235 4.34 -15.35 35.21
C ALA A 235 4.94 -13.99 35.65
N PRO A 236 6.28 -13.76 35.60
CA PRO A 236 6.84 -12.46 35.97
C PRO A 236 6.42 -11.33 35.01
N VAL A 237 6.25 -11.64 33.72
CA VAL A 237 5.79 -10.67 32.71
C VAL A 237 4.32 -10.33 32.93
N GLN A 238 3.46 -11.34 33.17
CA GLN A 238 2.05 -11.12 33.48
C GLN A 238 1.86 -10.27 34.74
N ALA A 239 2.62 -10.54 35.81
CA ALA A 239 2.58 -9.74 37.03
C ALA A 239 2.94 -8.27 36.76
N PHE A 240 4.00 -8.02 35.99
CA PHE A 240 4.40 -6.68 35.61
C PHE A 240 3.34 -5.97 34.74
N MET A 241 2.71 -6.68 33.78
CA MET A 241 1.61 -6.14 32.99
C MET A 241 0.37 -5.84 33.85
N ASN A 242 0.13 -6.57 34.94
CA ASN A 242 -0.96 -6.29 35.89
C ASN A 242 -0.72 -4.98 36.66
N GLU A 243 0.52 -4.73 37.07
CA GLU A 243 0.88 -3.43 37.66
C GLU A 243 0.64 -2.30 36.64
N GLY A 244 0.98 -2.52 35.36
CA GLY A 244 0.69 -1.59 34.27
C GLY A 244 -0.81 -1.34 34.08
N ARG A 245 -1.65 -2.37 34.20
CA ARG A 245 -3.11 -2.23 34.18
C ARG A 245 -3.63 -1.33 35.29
N ALA A 246 -3.03 -1.40 36.49
CA ALA A 246 -3.40 -0.53 37.60
C ALA A 246 -3.07 0.94 37.30
N VAL A 247 -1.95 1.22 36.62
CA VAL A 247 -1.60 2.57 36.13
C VAL A 247 -2.66 3.08 35.15
N SER A 248 -3.01 2.28 34.15
CA SER A 248 -4.04 2.67 33.18
C SER A 248 -5.41 2.90 33.83
N ALA A 249 -5.79 2.11 34.85
CA ALA A 249 -7.03 2.33 35.60
C ALA A 249 -7.03 3.64 36.40
N TYR A 250 -5.89 4.00 36.98
CA TYR A 250 -5.68 5.28 37.66
C TYR A 250 -5.84 6.45 36.68
N GLU A 251 -5.21 6.38 35.49
CA GLU A 251 -5.38 7.39 34.44
C GLU A 251 -6.83 7.52 33.94
N GLN A 252 -7.53 6.38 33.78
CA GLN A 252 -8.94 6.40 33.39
C GLN A 252 -9.82 7.10 34.42
N THR A 253 -9.54 6.91 35.72
CA THR A 253 -10.26 7.58 36.80
C THR A 253 -10.11 9.10 36.70
N TYR A 254 -8.91 9.58 36.39
CA TYR A 254 -8.66 11.00 36.14
C TYR A 254 -9.44 11.53 34.93
N VAL A 255 -9.47 10.80 33.82
CA VAL A 255 -10.25 11.20 32.63
C VAL A 255 -11.74 11.32 32.97
N MET A 256 -12.28 10.43 33.81
CA MET A 256 -13.67 10.52 34.26
C MET A 256 -13.90 11.73 35.17
N ALA A 257 -12.96 12.06 36.06
CA ALA A 257 -13.05 13.28 36.87
C ALA A 257 -13.05 14.55 36.01
N ILE A 258 -12.24 14.59 34.94
CA ILE A 258 -12.25 15.70 33.97
C ILE A 258 -13.55 15.73 33.15
N PHE A 259 -14.13 14.56 32.83
CA PHE A 259 -15.46 14.48 32.20
C PHE A 259 -16.54 15.11 33.08
N ASP A 260 -16.58 14.77 34.36
CA ASP A 260 -17.55 15.31 35.31
C ASP A 260 -17.34 16.82 35.53
N ALA A 261 -16.08 17.25 35.62
CA ALA A 261 -15.70 18.66 35.65
C ALA A 261 -16.19 19.44 34.42
N PHE A 262 -16.07 18.84 33.23
CA PHE A 262 -16.55 19.47 32.00
C PHE A 262 -18.07 19.68 32.04
N ASN A 263 -18.84 18.68 32.44
CA ASN A 263 -20.30 18.77 32.54
C ASN A 263 -20.76 19.83 33.55
N THR A 264 -20.02 19.98 34.66
CA THR A 264 -20.35 20.89 35.77
C THR A 264 -19.92 22.33 35.50
N HIS A 265 -18.71 22.55 35.00
CA HIS A 265 -18.09 23.88 34.94
C HIS A 265 -17.97 24.44 33.52
N HIS A 266 -17.50 23.63 32.57
CA HIS A 266 -17.19 24.11 31.21
C HIS A 266 -18.41 24.14 30.29
N ARG A 267 -19.29 23.13 30.37
CA ARG A 267 -20.51 23.03 29.56
C ARG A 267 -21.45 24.23 29.75
N PRO A 268 -21.78 24.68 30.98
CA PRO A 268 -22.61 25.88 31.15
C PRO A 268 -21.97 27.14 30.57
N ALA A 269 -20.64 27.29 30.72
CA ALA A 269 -19.91 28.42 30.16
C ALA A 269 -19.95 28.43 28.63
N ILE A 270 -19.80 27.27 27.98
CA ILE A 270 -19.93 27.14 26.51
C ILE A 270 -21.36 27.49 26.06
N ASN A 271 -22.39 27.02 26.76
CA ASN A 271 -23.78 27.34 26.44
C ASN A 271 -24.05 28.84 26.51
N GLN A 272 -23.51 29.51 27.52
CA GLN A 272 -23.61 30.97 27.67
C GLN A 272 -22.82 31.72 26.60
N GLU A 273 -21.57 31.34 26.35
CA GLU A 273 -20.67 32.03 25.40
C GLU A 273 -21.15 31.91 23.94
N LEU A 274 -21.65 30.74 23.55
CA LEU A 274 -22.05 30.45 22.17
C LEU A 274 -23.56 30.57 21.93
N GLU A 275 -24.33 30.84 23.00
CA GLU A 275 -25.80 30.89 22.98
C GLU A 275 -26.41 29.62 22.34
N ILE A 276 -25.97 28.46 22.83
CA ILE A 276 -26.43 27.12 22.43
C ILE A 276 -26.88 26.34 23.67
N ASP A 277 -27.57 25.22 23.44
CA ASP A 277 -27.97 24.31 24.51
C ASP A 277 -27.33 22.92 24.31
N LEU A 278 -26.10 22.75 24.83
CA LEU A 278 -25.44 21.46 24.90
C LEU A 278 -26.01 20.67 26.12
N PRO A 279 -26.68 19.52 25.88
CA PRO A 279 -27.18 18.67 26.96
C PRO A 279 -26.03 18.10 27.80
N ILE A 280 -26.35 17.63 29.00
CA ILE A 280 -25.40 16.89 29.84
C ILE A 280 -24.93 15.66 29.07
N LEU A 281 -23.61 15.50 28.97
CA LEU A 281 -23.03 14.36 28.28
C LEU A 281 -23.13 13.12 29.16
N ASP A 282 -23.60 12.02 28.58
CA ASP A 282 -23.76 10.74 29.27
C ASP A 282 -22.44 9.96 29.35
N ARG A 283 -22.15 9.42 30.54
CA ARG A 283 -20.93 8.67 30.82
C ARG A 283 -20.92 7.31 30.11
N GLU A 284 -22.04 6.61 30.05
CA GLU A 284 -22.11 5.31 29.38
C GLU A 284 -21.97 5.46 27.87
N ALA A 285 -22.54 6.52 27.29
CA ALA A 285 -22.33 6.88 25.90
C ALA A 285 -20.85 7.17 25.59
N PHE A 286 -20.14 7.87 26.49
CA PHE A 286 -18.70 8.11 26.33
C PHE A 286 -17.89 6.82 26.36
N LEU A 287 -18.15 5.92 27.32
CA LEU A 287 -17.46 4.64 27.40
C LEU A 287 -17.74 3.75 26.17
N ARG A 288 -19.00 3.73 25.69
CA ARG A 288 -19.37 3.04 24.43
C ARG A 288 -18.66 3.64 23.22
N PHE A 289 -18.47 4.96 23.18
CA PHE A 289 -17.72 5.64 22.12
C PHE A 289 -16.23 5.26 22.10
N VAL A 290 -15.61 5.08 23.27
CA VAL A 290 -14.22 4.61 23.38
C VAL A 290 -14.09 3.14 22.95
N GLY A 291 -15.10 2.32 23.23
CA GLY A 291 -15.13 0.91 22.83
C GLY A 291 -14.12 0.07 23.61
N GLN A 292 -13.25 -0.67 22.91
CA GLN A 292 -12.26 -1.57 23.53
C GLN A 292 -10.98 -0.85 24.01
N GLY A 293 -10.83 0.43 23.70
CA GLY A 293 -9.64 1.24 23.98
C GLY A 293 -9.56 1.83 25.39
N GLN A 294 -8.44 2.49 25.70
CA GLN A 294 -8.27 3.22 26.95
C GLN A 294 -8.88 4.63 26.84
N ALA A 295 -9.82 4.98 27.73
CA ALA A 295 -10.35 6.34 27.79
C ALA A 295 -9.20 7.35 27.99
N SER A 296 -9.20 8.41 27.19
CA SER A 296 -8.15 9.43 27.20
C SER A 296 -8.75 10.82 27.02
N LEU A 297 -8.02 11.87 27.39
CA LEU A 297 -8.46 13.25 27.17
C LEU A 297 -8.69 13.58 25.68
N LEU A 298 -8.01 12.87 24.77
CA LEU A 298 -8.24 13.01 23.33
C LEU A 298 -9.57 12.38 22.91
N HIS A 299 -9.92 11.23 23.49
CA HIS A 299 -11.25 10.64 23.29
C HIS A 299 -12.34 11.58 23.81
N LEU A 300 -12.13 12.19 24.98
CA LEU A 300 -13.05 13.13 25.57
C LEU A 300 -13.25 14.38 24.69
N ALA A 301 -12.17 15.01 24.23
CA ALA A 301 -12.26 16.18 23.35
C ALA A 301 -13.08 15.90 22.09
N LYS A 302 -12.85 14.73 21.48
CA LYS A 302 -13.58 14.33 20.28
C LYS A 302 -15.04 14.01 20.56
N PHE A 303 -15.32 13.34 21.69
CA PHE A 303 -16.69 13.04 22.10
C PHE A 303 -17.49 14.34 22.31
N ILE A 304 -16.91 15.32 23.02
CA ILE A 304 -17.50 16.65 23.19
C ILE A 304 -17.75 17.30 21.82
N HIS A 305 -16.76 17.29 20.92
CA HIS A 305 -16.89 17.89 19.58
C HIS A 305 -18.03 17.25 18.76
N ILE A 306 -18.19 15.93 18.80
CA ILE A 306 -19.26 15.20 18.08
C ILE A 306 -20.65 15.66 18.53
N HIS A 307 -20.84 15.90 19.84
CA HIS A 307 -22.10 16.39 20.38
C HIS A 307 -22.31 17.89 20.18
N LEU A 308 -21.22 18.66 20.17
CA LEU A 308 -21.24 20.12 20.02
C LEU A 308 -21.45 20.56 18.56
N PHE A 309 -20.80 19.89 17.60
CA PHE A 309 -20.75 20.31 16.19
C PHE A 309 -22.13 20.45 15.51
N PRO A 310 -23.10 19.54 15.71
CA PRO A 310 -24.46 19.72 15.17
C PRO A 310 -25.13 21.00 15.65
N LEU A 311 -24.95 21.36 16.93
CA LEU A 311 -25.50 22.59 17.53
C LEU A 311 -24.85 23.85 16.95
N LEU A 312 -23.52 23.82 16.75
CA LEU A 312 -22.81 24.91 16.08
C LEU A 312 -23.30 25.12 14.66
N LYS A 313 -23.52 24.03 13.91
CA LYS A 313 -24.04 24.08 12.54
C LYS A 313 -25.43 24.69 12.48
N GLU A 314 -26.32 24.30 13.40
CA GLU A 314 -27.66 24.88 13.51
C GLU A 314 -27.61 26.37 13.86
N LYS A 315 -26.78 26.76 14.84
CA LYS A 315 -26.59 28.16 15.24
C LYS A 315 -26.08 29.00 14.07
N VAL A 316 -25.06 28.55 13.35
CA VAL A 316 -24.51 29.25 12.18
C VAL A 316 -25.56 29.42 11.08
N ASN A 317 -26.43 28.43 10.86
CA ASN A 317 -27.53 28.58 9.90
C ASN A 317 -28.51 29.69 10.32
N ARG A 318 -28.89 29.77 11.60
CA ARG A 318 -29.73 30.87 12.12
C ARG A 318 -29.03 32.23 12.04
N LEU A 319 -27.72 32.26 12.33
CA LEU A 319 -26.90 33.47 12.22
C LEU A 319 -26.78 33.95 10.77
N ARG A 320 -26.76 33.04 9.79
CA ARG A 320 -26.75 33.39 8.36
C ARG A 320 -27.99 34.17 7.95
N GLU A 321 -29.17 33.75 8.41
CA GLU A 321 -30.43 34.46 8.16
C GLU A 321 -30.43 35.85 8.80
N ARG A 322 -29.90 35.96 10.03
CA ARG A 322 -29.77 37.24 10.74
C ARG A 322 -28.73 38.17 10.11
N HIS A 323 -27.60 37.64 9.61
CA HIS A 323 -26.53 38.43 8.98
C HIS A 323 -27.03 39.17 7.73
N ALA A 324 -27.92 38.54 6.95
CA ALA A 324 -28.55 39.16 5.78
C ALA A 324 -29.41 40.39 6.13
N LEU A 325 -30.00 40.42 7.33
CA LEU A 325 -30.91 41.45 7.82
C LEU A 325 -30.26 42.45 8.79
N ALA A 326 -29.02 42.20 9.22
CA ALA A 326 -28.33 42.99 10.25
C ALA A 326 -27.66 44.26 9.69
N ASP A 327 -27.52 45.26 10.57
CA ASP A 327 -26.73 46.47 10.37
C ASP A 327 -25.21 46.19 10.45
N THR A 328 -24.38 47.19 10.15
CA THR A 328 -22.91 47.00 10.06
C THR A 328 -22.29 46.46 11.36
N GLY A 329 -22.76 46.94 12.52
CA GLY A 329 -22.30 46.45 13.83
C GLY A 329 -22.81 45.05 14.17
N GLY A 330 -24.07 44.73 13.84
CA GLY A 330 -24.61 43.38 14.00
C GLY A 330 -23.93 42.34 13.11
N ARG A 331 -23.51 42.72 11.90
CA ARG A 331 -22.75 41.85 10.99
C ARG A 331 -21.38 41.48 11.55
N GLU A 332 -20.63 42.45 12.07
CA GLU A 332 -19.30 42.22 12.67
C GLU A 332 -19.37 41.31 13.90
N ALA A 333 -20.40 41.48 14.75
CA ALA A 333 -20.64 40.60 15.90
C ALA A 333 -20.96 39.15 15.46
N ILE A 334 -21.78 38.98 14.42
CA ILE A 334 -22.13 37.66 13.86
C ILE A 334 -20.91 36.98 13.21
N GLU A 335 -20.09 37.75 12.50
CA GLU A 335 -18.83 37.27 11.91
C GLU A 335 -17.85 36.80 12.98
N THR A 336 -17.66 37.60 14.03
CA THR A 336 -16.79 37.26 15.16
C THR A 336 -17.25 35.98 15.86
N LEU A 337 -18.55 35.84 16.12
CA LEU A 337 -19.12 34.64 16.73
C LEU A 337 -18.96 33.41 15.83
N THR A 338 -19.13 33.58 14.51
CA THR A 338 -18.93 32.48 13.55
C THR A 338 -17.47 32.04 13.50
N VAL A 339 -16.52 32.97 13.52
CA VAL A 339 -15.09 32.65 13.57
C VAL A 339 -14.76 31.86 14.84
N LYS A 340 -15.28 32.28 16.01
CA LYS A 340 -15.10 31.53 17.27
C LYS A 340 -15.63 30.10 17.17
N MET A 341 -16.84 29.91 16.65
CA MET A 341 -17.40 28.56 16.45
C MET A 341 -16.62 27.75 15.41
N ASN A 342 -16.10 28.41 14.38
CA ASN A 342 -15.31 27.77 13.33
C ASN A 342 -13.95 27.26 13.86
N LEU A 343 -13.34 28.00 14.80
CA LEU A 343 -12.06 27.66 15.43
C LEU A 343 -12.18 26.68 16.61
N LEU A 344 -13.40 26.34 17.04
CA LEU A 344 -13.66 25.42 18.15
C LEU A 344 -13.52 23.96 17.69
N THR A 345 -12.32 23.57 17.29
CA THR A 345 -11.97 22.22 16.85
C THR A 345 -11.67 21.29 18.03
N VAL A 346 -11.46 19.99 17.76
CA VAL A 346 -11.08 18.99 18.77
C VAL A 346 -9.83 19.42 19.54
N ASP A 347 -8.82 19.97 18.86
CA ASP A 347 -7.61 20.51 19.50
C ASP A 347 -7.94 21.64 20.46
N LYS A 348 -8.74 22.60 20.01
CA LYS A 348 -9.08 23.76 20.82
C LYS A 348 -9.88 23.38 22.05
N ILE A 349 -10.76 22.37 21.94
CA ILE A 349 -11.47 21.79 23.08
C ILE A 349 -10.49 21.17 24.08
N HIS A 350 -9.54 20.38 23.60
CA HIS A 350 -8.53 19.76 24.45
C HIS A 350 -7.68 20.82 25.19
N GLU A 351 -7.19 21.83 24.46
CA GLU A 351 -6.37 22.89 25.02
C GLU A 351 -7.12 23.77 26.02
N ARG A 352 -8.34 24.20 25.67
CA ARG A 352 -9.07 25.22 26.44
C ARG A 352 -9.80 24.67 27.64
N PHE A 353 -10.25 23.41 27.60
CA PHE A 353 -11.14 22.86 28.63
C PHE A 353 -10.59 21.63 29.34
N LEU A 354 -9.68 20.86 28.74
CA LEU A 354 -9.30 19.55 29.28
C LEU A 354 -7.91 19.52 29.91
N LYS A 355 -7.09 20.56 29.74
CA LYS A 355 -5.78 20.64 30.39
C LYS A 355 -5.92 20.77 31.91
N PRO A 356 -4.96 20.25 32.70
CA PRO A 356 -4.97 20.38 34.16
C PRO A 356 -5.06 21.83 34.63
N GLU A 357 -4.40 22.75 33.93
CA GLU A 357 -4.39 24.20 34.19
C GLU A 357 -5.79 24.84 34.22
N HIS A 358 -6.76 24.25 33.49
CA HIS A 358 -8.14 24.72 33.41
C HIS A 358 -9.11 23.91 34.29
N ASN A 359 -8.60 22.94 35.04
CA ASN A 359 -9.38 22.08 35.93
C ASN A 359 -8.71 21.98 37.33
N PRO A 360 -8.55 23.09 38.06
CA PRO A 360 -7.85 23.10 39.35
C PRO A 360 -8.54 22.27 40.45
N TRP A 361 -9.82 21.95 40.27
CA TRP A 361 -10.61 21.10 41.16
C TRP A 361 -10.36 19.59 40.95
N VAL A 362 -9.66 19.19 39.88
CA VAL A 362 -9.23 17.80 39.67
C VAL A 362 -7.73 17.70 39.98
N PRO A 363 -7.30 16.79 40.87
CA PRO A 363 -5.88 16.57 41.14
C PRO A 363 -5.10 16.22 39.87
N ASP A 364 -4.01 16.95 39.62
CA ASP A 364 -3.14 16.71 38.47
C ASP A 364 -2.31 15.44 38.67
N ILE A 365 -2.66 14.38 37.94
CA ILE A 365 -1.98 13.08 38.01
C ILE A 365 -0.61 13.08 37.31
N HIS A 366 -0.27 14.12 36.56
CA HIS A 366 1.00 14.26 35.86
C HIS A 366 2.08 14.95 36.69
N LYS A 367 1.76 15.32 37.94
CA LYS A 367 2.69 15.80 38.94
C LYS A 367 2.79 14.78 40.06
N SER A 368 4.00 14.52 40.52
CA SER A 368 4.19 13.69 41.72
C SER A 368 3.61 14.43 42.93
N CYS A 369 2.44 14.02 43.42
CA CYS A 369 1.82 14.58 44.61
C CYS A 369 1.75 13.52 45.70
N SER A 370 2.12 13.89 46.93
CA SER A 370 2.12 12.99 48.10
C SER A 370 0.72 12.71 48.68
N LEU A 371 -0.32 13.38 48.18
CA LEU A 371 -1.67 13.37 48.75
C LEU A 371 -2.59 12.30 48.16
N THR A 372 -2.25 11.73 47.01
CA THR A 372 -3.04 10.69 46.33
C THR A 372 -2.23 9.41 46.19
N PRO A 373 -2.80 8.22 46.46
CA PRO A 373 -2.07 6.95 46.30
C PRO A 373 -1.79 6.70 44.82
N VAL A 374 -0.57 7.02 44.39
CA VAL A 374 -0.08 6.79 43.03
C VAL A 374 0.26 5.30 42.86
N PRO A 375 -0.03 4.65 41.72
CA PRO A 375 0.36 3.25 41.48
C PRO A 375 1.89 3.02 41.58
N ILE A 376 2.29 1.83 42.06
CA ILE A 376 3.69 1.49 42.36
C ILE A 376 4.63 1.78 41.17
N LEU A 377 4.26 1.38 39.95
CA LEU A 377 5.12 1.59 38.77
C LEU A 377 5.44 3.05 38.49
N MET A 378 4.49 3.97 38.75
CA MET A 378 4.71 5.39 38.54
C MET A 378 5.65 5.99 39.59
N GLN A 379 5.75 5.39 40.78
CA GLN A 379 6.64 5.86 41.86
C GLN A 379 8.12 5.54 41.60
N LEU A 380 8.40 4.60 40.69
CA LEU A 380 9.76 4.15 40.41
C LEU A 380 10.53 5.19 39.59
N SER A 381 11.82 5.31 39.88
CA SER A 381 12.76 6.10 39.07
C SER A 381 13.04 5.43 37.72
N PRO A 382 13.55 6.17 36.71
CA PRO A 382 13.94 5.61 35.42
C PRO A 382 14.87 4.39 35.52
N CYS A 383 15.81 4.43 36.47
CA CYS A 383 16.76 3.35 36.70
C CYS A 383 16.04 2.08 37.19
N GLU A 384 15.18 2.22 38.20
CA GLU A 384 14.46 1.09 38.83
C GLU A 384 13.47 0.42 37.87
N ILE A 385 12.76 1.21 37.04
CA ILE A 385 11.91 0.64 35.99
C ILE A 385 12.76 -0.19 35.02
N ILE A 386 13.89 0.34 34.56
CA ILE A 386 14.77 -0.40 33.64
C ILE A 386 15.35 -1.65 34.32
N ASP A 387 15.71 -1.60 35.61
CA ASP A 387 16.17 -2.77 36.37
C ASP A 387 15.12 -3.88 36.36
N ARG A 388 13.84 -3.55 36.60
CA ARG A 388 12.74 -4.53 36.48
C ARG A 388 12.59 -5.06 35.06
N LEU A 389 12.63 -4.19 34.04
CA LEU A 389 12.48 -4.61 32.64
C LEU A 389 13.61 -5.52 32.15
N VAL A 390 14.84 -5.30 32.62
CA VAL A 390 16.00 -6.14 32.32
C VAL A 390 15.83 -7.55 32.89
N ALA A 391 15.24 -7.65 34.09
CA ALA A 391 14.97 -8.94 34.72
C ALA A 391 13.90 -9.75 33.96
N LEU A 392 12.98 -9.09 33.25
CA LEU A 392 11.97 -9.75 32.42
C LEU A 392 12.55 -10.30 31.12
N HIS A 393 13.43 -9.55 30.45
CA HIS A 393 13.99 -9.99 29.17
C HIS A 393 15.35 -9.37 28.86
N SER A 394 16.32 -10.20 28.49
CA SER A 394 17.68 -9.75 28.15
C SER A 394 17.75 -9.03 26.79
N GLY A 395 16.88 -9.41 25.85
CA GLY A 395 16.86 -8.88 24.50
C GLY A 395 15.95 -7.66 24.36
N TYR A 396 16.42 -6.44 24.66
CA TYR A 396 15.55 -5.25 24.60
C TYR A 396 16.21 -4.03 23.95
N ARG A 397 15.41 -2.97 23.80
CA ARG A 397 15.83 -1.59 23.50
C ARG A 397 14.98 -0.66 24.35
N VAL A 398 15.63 0.27 25.06
CA VAL A 398 14.95 1.38 25.72
C VAL A 398 15.14 2.65 24.91
N THR A 399 14.04 3.35 24.66
CA THR A 399 14.02 4.70 24.06
C THR A 399 13.53 5.68 25.13
N LEU A 400 14.28 6.74 25.36
CA LEU A 400 13.83 7.87 26.18
C LEU A 400 13.04 8.83 25.28
N ASN A 401 11.79 9.10 25.64
CA ASN A 401 11.01 10.16 25.02
C ASN A 401 11.46 11.50 25.62
N LEU A 402 11.70 12.48 24.74
CA LEU A 402 12.29 13.77 25.10
C LEU A 402 11.25 14.85 25.42
N SER A 403 9.95 14.59 25.22
CA SER A 403 8.89 15.57 25.47
C SER A 403 9.01 16.16 26.88
N ASN A 404 9.15 17.47 26.98
CA ASN A 404 9.33 18.24 28.22
C ASN A 404 10.63 17.96 29.01
N LEU A 405 11.63 17.29 28.43
CA LEU A 405 12.94 17.09 29.06
C LEU A 405 13.97 18.09 28.52
N LYS A 406 14.73 18.70 29.42
CA LYS A 406 15.89 19.53 29.05
C LYS A 406 17.15 18.67 28.92
N VAL A 407 18.23 19.29 28.44
CA VAL A 407 19.54 18.63 28.21
C VAL A 407 20.09 18.05 29.51
N GLU A 408 19.97 18.81 30.59
CA GLU A 408 20.37 18.41 31.94
C GLU A 408 19.61 17.17 32.42
N ASP A 409 18.29 17.10 32.17
CA ASP A 409 17.45 15.96 32.55
C ASP A 409 17.85 14.71 31.78
N VAL A 410 18.05 14.84 30.46
CA VAL A 410 18.50 13.74 29.61
C VAL A 410 19.86 13.24 30.06
N LEU A 411 20.83 14.13 30.28
CA LEU A 411 22.18 13.76 30.71
C LEU A 411 22.16 13.00 32.05
N GLU A 412 21.39 13.49 33.01
CA GLU A 412 21.24 12.86 34.32
C GLU A 412 20.62 11.47 34.23
N ILE A 413 19.53 11.34 33.46
CA ILE A 413 18.84 10.06 33.25
C ILE A 413 19.76 9.05 32.54
N LEU A 414 20.50 9.46 31.51
CA LEU A 414 21.42 8.57 30.79
C LEU A 414 22.53 8.04 31.70
N TYR A 415 23.12 8.91 32.52
CA TYR A 415 24.16 8.53 33.47
C TYR A 415 23.62 7.63 34.57
N ALA A 416 22.48 7.98 35.18
CA ALA A 416 21.82 7.16 36.21
C ALA A 416 21.47 5.75 35.69
N CYS A 417 21.03 5.65 34.45
CA CYS A 417 20.69 4.38 33.80
C CYS A 417 21.92 3.59 33.30
N ARG A 418 23.15 4.08 33.48
CA ARG A 418 24.42 3.39 33.16
C ARG A 418 24.48 2.81 31.74
N GLY A 419 24.07 3.58 30.73
CA GLY A 419 24.13 3.17 29.32
C GLY A 419 23.02 2.22 28.86
N ARG A 420 22.05 1.87 29.72
CA ARG A 420 20.94 0.95 29.36
C ARG A 420 19.90 1.57 28.44
N ILE A 421 19.78 2.90 28.46
CA ILE A 421 19.03 3.67 27.46
C ILE A 421 19.88 3.74 26.21
N THR A 422 19.39 3.19 25.10
CA THR A 422 20.17 3.05 23.85
C THR A 422 19.60 3.89 22.71
N ARG A 423 18.46 4.55 22.92
CA ARG A 423 17.76 5.38 21.93
C ARG A 423 17.18 6.63 22.56
N LEU A 424 17.11 7.69 21.76
CA LEU A 424 16.41 8.94 22.08
C LEU A 424 15.37 9.20 21.00
N GLU A 425 14.15 9.56 21.39
CA GLU A 425 13.14 10.09 20.47
C GLU A 425 13.43 11.57 20.18
N ILE A 426 14.36 11.78 19.25
CA ILE A 426 14.86 13.12 18.91
C ILE A 426 13.87 13.97 18.13
N PHE A 427 12.81 13.37 17.58
CA PHE A 427 11.81 14.08 16.81
C PHE A 427 10.45 13.40 16.94
N ASN A 428 9.48 14.17 17.42
CA ASN A 428 8.07 13.84 17.40
C ASN A 428 7.33 14.92 16.59
N LEU A 429 6.61 14.50 15.54
CA LEU A 429 5.88 15.42 14.66
C LEU A 429 4.79 16.21 15.39
N LYS A 430 4.22 15.65 16.47
CA LYS A 430 3.31 16.36 17.38
C LYS A 430 4.01 17.52 18.06
N ASP A 431 5.12 17.25 18.73
CA ASP A 431 5.85 18.27 19.49
C ASP A 431 6.40 19.35 18.57
N TYR A 432 6.79 18.97 17.35
CA TYR A 432 7.18 19.91 16.30
C TYR A 432 6.04 20.84 15.89
N SER A 433 4.83 20.31 15.75
CA SER A 433 3.64 21.11 15.39
C SER A 433 3.19 22.03 16.54
N ASP A 434 3.43 21.61 17.79
CA ASP A 434 3.15 22.38 19.01
C ASP A 434 4.28 23.39 19.36
N CYS A 435 5.28 23.56 18.48
CA CYS A 435 6.47 24.41 18.67
C CYS A 435 7.32 24.07 19.91
N LYS A 436 7.29 22.81 20.38
CA LYS A 436 8.05 22.33 21.53
C LYS A 436 9.37 21.69 21.11
N VAL A 437 10.24 22.43 20.43
CA VAL A 437 11.46 21.85 19.80
C VAL A 437 12.78 22.49 20.23
N ASP A 438 12.73 23.56 21.03
CA ASP A 438 13.92 24.34 21.43
C ASP A 438 14.97 23.52 22.20
N HIS A 439 14.53 22.46 22.89
CA HIS A 439 15.39 21.57 23.66
C HIS A 439 16.12 20.52 22.78
N ILE A 440 15.67 20.29 21.54
CA ILE A 440 16.19 19.22 20.67
C ILE A 440 17.63 19.49 20.18
N PRO A 441 18.00 20.68 19.66
CA PRO A 441 19.36 20.94 19.19
C PRO A 441 20.46 20.65 20.23
N PRO A 442 20.36 21.12 21.49
CA PRO A 442 21.40 20.84 22.47
C PRO A 442 21.41 19.37 22.94
N ILE A 443 20.26 18.67 22.99
CA ILE A 443 20.23 17.23 23.27
C ILE A 443 20.89 16.44 22.13
N HIS A 444 20.66 16.84 20.88
CA HIS A 444 21.31 16.21 19.74
C HIS A 444 22.83 16.41 19.75
N ARG A 445 23.32 17.60 20.13
CA ARG A 445 24.76 17.84 20.34
C ARG A 445 25.34 16.95 21.43
N LEU A 446 24.63 16.77 22.54
CA LEU A 446 25.02 15.84 23.60
C LEU A 446 25.12 14.39 23.06
N GLN A 447 24.10 13.95 22.33
CA GLN A 447 24.09 12.62 21.70
C GLN A 447 25.31 12.41 20.78
N GLN A 448 25.62 13.38 19.93
CA GLN A 448 26.80 13.31 19.04
C GLN A 448 28.10 13.25 19.85
N SER A 449 28.22 14.07 20.89
CA SER A 449 29.40 14.12 21.76
C SER A 449 29.64 12.78 22.45
N LEU A 450 28.58 12.14 22.96
CA LEU A 450 28.64 10.80 23.58
C LEU A 450 29.02 9.72 22.56
N ASN A 451 28.38 9.72 21.39
CA ASN A 451 28.63 8.72 20.34
C ASN A 451 30.04 8.79 19.76
N GLN A 452 30.60 10.00 19.65
CA GLN A 452 31.97 10.23 19.16
C GLN A 452 33.02 10.10 20.27
N CYS A 453 32.61 9.85 21.52
CA CYS A 453 33.48 9.84 22.69
C CYS A 453 34.28 11.16 22.87
N ASN A 454 33.68 12.30 22.51
CA ASN A 454 34.32 13.61 22.59
C ASN A 454 34.28 14.16 24.02
N VAL A 455 35.32 13.85 24.80
CA VAL A 455 35.44 14.23 26.21
C VAL A 455 35.39 15.74 26.42
N ILE A 456 35.94 16.54 25.50
CA ILE A 456 35.97 18.00 25.62
C ILE A 456 34.55 18.56 25.59
N GLN A 457 33.75 18.15 24.59
CA GLN A 457 32.36 18.60 24.45
C GLN A 457 31.47 18.09 25.59
N ILE A 458 31.68 16.85 26.05
CA ILE A 458 30.97 16.30 27.22
C ILE A 458 31.26 17.15 28.46
N LYS A 459 32.53 17.47 28.74
CA LYS A 459 32.93 18.31 29.88
C LYS A 459 32.32 19.72 29.78
N GLN A 460 32.38 20.34 28.60
CA GLN A 460 31.77 21.66 28.36
C GLN A 460 30.26 21.64 28.65
N THR A 461 29.55 20.64 28.12
CA THR A 461 28.10 20.48 28.34
C THR A 461 27.76 20.33 29.83
N ILE A 462 28.58 19.57 30.59
CA ILE A 462 28.41 19.41 32.03
C ILE A 462 28.66 20.72 32.78
N LEU A 463 29.73 21.46 32.44
CA LEU A 463 30.07 22.74 33.07
C LEU A 463 28.98 23.80 32.82
N GLU A 464 28.55 23.96 31.56
CA GLU A 464 27.45 24.86 31.18
C GLU A 464 26.15 24.51 31.91
N THR A 465 25.90 23.22 32.14
CA THR A 465 24.75 22.75 32.90
C THR A 465 24.89 23.11 34.39
N ILE A 466 26.06 22.91 34.99
CA ILE A 466 26.33 23.31 36.38
C ILE A 466 26.10 24.81 36.56
N ASP A 467 26.58 25.64 35.66
CA ASP A 467 26.45 27.10 35.77
C ASP A 467 25.00 27.56 35.57
N ARG A 468 24.26 26.96 34.62
CA ARG A 468 22.81 27.20 34.46
C ARG A 468 22.02 26.81 35.71
N LEU A 469 22.30 25.65 36.30
CA LEU A 469 21.61 25.17 37.50
C LEU A 469 21.86 26.07 38.72
N LYS A 470 23.07 26.61 38.87
CA LYS A 470 23.38 27.59 39.93
C LYS A 470 22.66 28.92 39.71
N ALA A 471 22.53 29.37 38.47
CA ALA A 471 21.90 30.64 38.13
C ALA A 471 20.36 30.61 38.20
N HIS A 472 19.74 29.42 38.19
CA HIS A 472 18.29 29.26 38.04
C HIS A 472 17.46 29.68 39.28
N GLY A 473 18.09 29.77 40.46
CA GLY A 473 17.44 30.17 41.72
C GLY A 473 16.47 29.16 42.35
N ASP A 474 16.12 28.08 41.64
CA ASP A 474 15.25 27.00 42.12
C ASP A 474 16.01 26.04 43.08
N PRO A 475 15.51 25.79 44.31
CA PRO A 475 16.10 24.85 45.24
C PRO A 475 16.32 23.45 44.66
N ILE A 476 15.41 22.96 43.80
CA ILE A 476 15.55 21.64 43.17
C ILE A 476 16.72 21.67 42.17
N ALA A 477 16.80 22.68 41.31
CA ALA A 477 17.91 22.85 40.38
C ALA A 477 19.28 22.92 41.09
N VAL A 478 19.37 23.66 42.20
CA VAL A 478 20.62 23.75 42.99
C VAL A 478 21.00 22.41 43.63
N SER A 479 20.01 21.63 44.09
CA SER A 479 20.24 20.30 44.67
C SER A 479 20.85 19.29 43.69
N ARG A 480 20.71 19.53 42.38
CA ARG A 480 21.26 18.67 41.30
C ARG A 480 22.74 18.93 41.03
N VAL A 481 23.28 20.08 41.41
CA VAL A 481 24.69 20.46 41.13
C VAL A 481 25.72 19.41 41.60
N PRO A 482 25.61 18.81 42.80
CA PRO A 482 26.52 17.74 43.23
C PRO A 482 26.52 16.51 42.32
N VAL A 483 25.36 16.18 41.72
CA VAL A 483 25.21 15.06 40.78
C VAL A 483 26.05 15.31 39.53
N PHE A 484 25.95 16.49 38.94
CA PHE A 484 26.76 16.86 37.76
C PHE A 484 28.26 17.01 38.08
N LYS A 485 28.62 17.46 39.29
CA LYS A 485 30.03 17.45 39.73
C LYS A 485 30.58 16.02 39.82
N ARG A 486 29.78 15.05 40.29
CA ARG A 486 30.16 13.63 40.29
C ARG A 486 30.32 13.10 38.87
N MET A 487 29.40 13.42 37.96
CA MET A 487 29.54 13.07 36.53
C MET A 487 30.79 13.68 35.91
N LEU A 488 31.16 14.91 36.29
CA LEU A 488 32.37 15.57 35.80
C LEU A 488 33.65 14.88 36.31
N ALA A 489 33.63 14.34 37.53
CA ALA A 489 34.71 13.53 38.07
C ALA A 489 34.78 12.14 37.38
N ASP A 490 33.63 11.61 36.97
CA ASP A 490 33.47 10.28 36.33
C ASP A 490 33.13 10.36 34.83
N VAL A 491 33.74 11.30 34.10
CA VAL A 491 33.46 11.50 32.66
C VAL A 491 33.91 10.28 31.84
N GLU A 492 34.91 9.55 32.31
CA GLU A 492 35.39 8.34 31.62
C GLU A 492 34.30 7.27 31.53
N THR A 493 33.62 6.97 32.64
CA THR A 493 32.51 6.01 32.64
C THR A 493 31.40 6.47 31.70
N LEU A 494 31.00 7.74 31.76
CA LEU A 494 29.98 8.31 30.87
C LEU A 494 30.36 8.19 29.38
N LYS A 495 31.63 8.44 29.04
CA LYS A 495 32.17 8.28 27.67
C LYS A 495 32.10 6.83 27.22
N ASP A 496 32.52 5.88 28.08
CA ASP A 496 32.60 4.47 27.70
C ASP A 496 31.23 3.76 27.63
N MET A 497 30.18 4.29 28.27
CA MET A 497 28.80 3.77 28.18
C MET A 497 28.30 3.60 26.74
N TYR A 498 28.68 4.51 25.82
CA TYR A 498 28.16 4.56 24.45
C TYR A 498 29.19 4.29 23.36
N ARG A 499 30.42 3.93 23.74
CA ARG A 499 31.52 3.65 22.81
C ARG A 499 31.24 2.49 21.86
N THR A 500 30.72 1.37 22.39
CA THR A 500 30.39 0.18 21.59
C THR A 500 28.95 0.17 21.07
N LYS A 501 28.02 0.76 21.84
CA LYS A 501 26.59 0.83 21.50
C LYS A 501 26.16 2.30 21.44
N PRO A 502 26.29 2.96 20.28
CA PRO A 502 25.93 4.38 20.17
C PRO A 502 24.44 4.61 20.43
N LEU A 503 24.12 5.76 21.03
CA LEU A 503 22.77 6.28 21.19
C LEU A 503 22.15 6.55 19.83
N LYS A 504 21.10 5.80 19.50
CA LYS A 504 20.42 5.91 18.20
C LYS A 504 19.22 6.85 18.26
N PRO A 505 19.02 7.69 17.24
CA PRO A 505 17.84 8.53 17.16
C PRO A 505 16.59 7.75 16.73
N ARG A 506 15.43 8.24 17.17
CA ARG A 506 14.10 7.81 16.74
C ARG A 506 13.27 9.02 16.32
N VAL A 507 12.51 8.83 15.24
CA VAL A 507 11.72 9.86 14.57
C VAL A 507 10.34 9.30 14.35
N GLY A 508 9.35 9.83 15.05
CA GLY A 508 7.97 9.34 15.09
C GLY A 508 6.96 10.43 14.73
N SER A 509 5.76 10.01 14.31
CA SER A 509 4.66 10.95 14.06
C SER A 509 3.77 11.21 15.28
N ASP A 510 3.73 10.28 16.24
CA ASP A 510 2.78 10.27 17.36
C ASP A 510 1.33 10.47 16.88
N SER A 511 1.01 9.80 15.77
CA SER A 511 -0.28 9.95 15.10
C SER A 511 -1.36 9.12 15.79
N THR A 512 -2.38 9.81 16.31
CA THR A 512 -3.59 9.21 16.92
C THR A 512 -4.77 9.14 15.95
N GLY A 513 -4.82 10.06 14.97
CA GLY A 513 -5.91 10.20 14.02
C GLY A 513 -7.21 10.79 14.59
N HIS A 514 -7.26 11.15 15.87
CA HIS A 514 -8.42 11.83 16.48
C HIS A 514 -8.45 13.32 16.22
N ILE A 515 -7.28 13.90 16.02
CA ILE A 515 -7.08 15.30 15.73
C ILE A 515 -6.66 15.42 14.27
N ASP A 516 -7.32 16.31 13.52
CA ASP A 516 -6.92 16.71 12.17
C ASP A 516 -5.69 17.63 12.25
N ARG A 517 -4.56 17.03 12.62
CA ARG A 517 -3.26 17.71 12.59
C ARG A 517 -2.77 17.79 11.16
N LEU A 518 -1.99 18.85 10.93
CA LEU A 518 -1.42 19.26 9.65
C LEU A 518 -0.79 18.11 8.83
N PHE A 519 -0.28 17.05 9.47
CA PHE A 519 0.37 15.92 8.80
C PHE A 519 -0.04 14.56 9.42
N GLY A 520 -0.41 13.59 8.57
CA GLY A 520 -0.74 12.23 9.02
C GLY A 520 0.49 11.33 9.24
N MET A 521 0.27 10.14 9.84
CA MET A 521 1.30 9.09 10.06
C MET A 521 2.21 8.84 8.86
N GLY A 522 3.49 8.56 9.12
CA GLY A 522 4.45 7.99 8.18
C GLY A 522 5.48 8.99 7.63
N LEU A 523 6.74 8.55 7.63
CA LEU A 523 7.91 9.28 7.13
C LEU A 523 8.65 8.45 6.10
N VAL A 524 9.35 9.11 5.17
CA VAL A 524 10.19 8.43 4.17
C VAL A 524 11.47 9.19 3.91
N VAL A 525 12.56 8.46 3.70
CA VAL A 525 13.85 9.02 3.27
C VAL A 525 13.80 9.28 1.76
N ILE A 526 13.96 10.54 1.36
CA ILE A 526 13.80 11.04 -0.02
C ILE A 526 14.69 10.27 -0.98
N ASP A 527 15.94 9.98 -0.61
CA ASP A 527 16.93 9.26 -1.43
C ASP A 527 16.43 7.91 -1.95
N SER A 528 15.55 7.25 -1.17
CA SER A 528 15.01 5.93 -1.49
C SER A 528 13.81 5.94 -2.44
N LEU A 529 13.31 7.13 -2.80
CA LEU A 529 12.18 7.33 -3.71
C LEU A 529 12.64 7.41 -5.18
N PRO A 530 11.74 7.18 -6.16
CA PRO A 530 12.06 7.42 -7.57
C PRO A 530 12.49 8.87 -7.84
N ALA A 531 13.45 9.08 -8.74
CA ALA A 531 14.06 10.39 -8.99
C ALA A 531 13.05 11.51 -9.37
N HIS A 532 11.96 11.18 -10.06
CA HIS A 532 10.92 12.18 -10.38
C HIS A 532 10.09 12.56 -9.14
N VAL A 533 9.93 11.65 -8.17
CA VAL A 533 9.24 11.91 -6.91
C VAL A 533 10.12 12.77 -6.01
N GLN A 534 11.44 12.55 -6.00
CA GLN A 534 12.39 13.41 -5.26
C GLN A 534 12.26 14.87 -5.68
N LYS A 535 12.33 15.14 -6.99
CA LYS A 535 12.14 16.49 -7.56
C LYS A 535 10.76 17.08 -7.25
N LYS A 536 9.73 16.23 -7.12
CA LYS A 536 8.38 16.67 -6.76
C LYS A 536 8.31 17.08 -5.29
N VAL A 537 8.87 16.27 -4.39
CA VAL A 537 8.96 16.56 -2.96
C VAL A 537 9.71 17.88 -2.72
N GLU A 538 10.81 18.12 -3.42
CA GLU A 538 11.55 19.39 -3.33
C GLU A 538 10.69 20.61 -3.72
N LYS A 539 9.79 20.46 -4.71
CA LYS A 539 8.86 21.53 -5.12
C LYS A 539 7.70 21.71 -4.14
N GLU A 540 7.25 20.62 -3.50
CA GLU A 540 6.14 20.61 -2.54
C GLU A 540 6.58 20.98 -1.11
N ALA A 541 7.88 21.07 -0.86
CA ALA A 541 8.46 21.38 0.43
C ALA A 541 7.93 22.73 0.96
N GLY A 542 7.32 22.71 2.14
CA GLY A 542 6.79 23.90 2.81
C GLY A 542 5.36 24.29 2.43
N SER A 543 4.74 23.64 1.43
CA SER A 543 3.33 23.86 1.10
C SER A 543 2.45 22.68 1.53
N SER A 544 2.64 21.53 0.88
CA SER A 544 1.86 20.32 1.14
C SER A 544 2.62 19.26 1.93
N ARG A 545 3.96 19.35 1.99
CA ARG A 545 4.82 18.39 2.69
C ARG A 545 5.85 19.09 3.56
N LEU A 546 6.17 18.46 4.69
CA LEU A 546 7.20 18.93 5.61
C LEU A 546 8.46 18.06 5.43
N ILE A 547 9.56 18.71 5.05
CA ILE A 547 10.89 18.11 5.16
C ILE A 547 11.37 18.36 6.58
N ILE A 548 11.63 17.27 7.30
CA ILE A 548 12.08 17.30 8.69
C ILE A 548 13.55 17.76 8.74
N PRO A 549 13.98 18.53 9.76
CA PRO A 549 15.35 19.05 9.89
C PRO A 549 16.36 17.96 10.32
N PHE A 550 16.27 16.76 9.76
CA PHE A 550 17.17 15.64 10.02
C PHE A 550 17.60 14.96 8.72
N HIS A 551 18.90 14.70 8.61
CA HIS A 551 19.50 13.99 7.49
C HIS A 551 20.06 12.64 7.95
N ILE A 552 19.82 11.58 7.18
CA ILE A 552 20.36 10.24 7.41
C ILE A 552 21.12 9.81 6.16
N ASP A 553 22.39 9.43 6.29
CA ASP A 553 23.12 8.94 5.12
C ASP A 553 22.56 7.58 4.67
N THR A 554 22.41 7.41 3.36
CA THR A 554 21.86 6.19 2.74
C THR A 554 22.89 5.52 1.85
N SER A 555 22.86 4.19 1.77
CA SER A 555 23.63 3.41 0.80
C SER A 555 22.73 2.54 -0.06
N PHE A 556 23.04 2.44 -1.35
CA PHE A 556 22.32 1.60 -2.30
C PHE A 556 23.12 0.35 -2.62
N ARG A 557 22.62 -0.82 -2.23
CA ARG A 557 23.26 -2.12 -2.44
C ARG A 557 22.63 -2.84 -3.62
N ARG A 558 23.46 -3.20 -4.61
CA ARG A 558 23.08 -4.11 -5.70
C ARG A 558 23.69 -5.48 -5.47
N ILE A 559 22.84 -6.48 -5.26
CA ILE A 559 23.22 -7.86 -4.99
C ILE A 559 22.92 -8.69 -6.25
N TYR A 560 23.91 -9.41 -6.75
CA TYR A 560 23.77 -10.32 -7.87
C TYR A 560 23.88 -11.76 -7.35
N THR A 561 22.82 -12.54 -7.52
CA THR A 561 22.76 -13.94 -7.07
C THR A 561 22.64 -14.88 -8.27
N PHE A 562 23.26 -16.05 -8.14
CA PHE A 562 23.03 -17.13 -9.10
C PHE A 562 21.64 -17.72 -8.84
N SER A 563 20.86 -17.86 -9.90
CA SER A 563 19.66 -18.69 -9.82
C SER A 563 20.09 -20.14 -9.95
N ASN A 564 19.80 -20.96 -8.92
CA ASN A 564 19.98 -22.41 -8.99
C ASN A 564 19.05 -23.09 -10.02
N ASP A 565 18.09 -22.35 -10.61
CA ASP A 565 17.13 -22.86 -11.59
C ASP A 565 17.68 -22.95 -13.02
N ALA A 566 18.83 -22.34 -13.30
CA ALA A 566 19.43 -22.41 -14.63
C ALA A 566 20.27 -23.69 -14.80
N LYS A 567 19.62 -24.87 -14.83
CA LYS A 567 20.27 -26.12 -15.26
C LYS A 567 20.08 -26.29 -16.78
N GLY A 568 21.17 -26.44 -17.54
CA GLY A 568 21.14 -26.77 -18.97
C GLY A 568 22.13 -25.99 -19.85
N ARG A 569 22.07 -26.21 -21.18
CA ARG A 569 22.96 -25.62 -22.20
C ARG A 569 22.99 -24.08 -22.18
N LEU A 570 21.88 -23.43 -21.86
CA LEU A 570 21.78 -21.97 -21.75
C LEU A 570 22.65 -21.39 -20.61
N ALA A 571 22.79 -22.13 -19.50
CA ALA A 571 23.63 -21.71 -18.38
C ALA A 571 25.13 -21.81 -18.71
N GLN A 572 25.53 -22.83 -19.47
CA GLN A 572 26.90 -22.96 -20.00
C GLN A 572 27.22 -21.84 -20.99
N LEU A 573 26.26 -21.50 -21.87
CA LEU A 573 26.40 -20.42 -22.85
C LEU A 573 26.53 -19.05 -22.16
N PHE A 574 25.71 -18.79 -21.13
CA PHE A 574 25.87 -17.61 -20.28
C PHE A 574 27.18 -17.61 -19.50
N GLY A 575 27.67 -18.77 -19.07
CA GLY A 575 29.00 -18.91 -18.44
C GLY A 575 30.14 -18.42 -19.35
N GLY A 576 30.09 -18.75 -20.64
CA GLY A 576 31.05 -18.26 -21.64
C GLY A 576 30.92 -16.77 -21.91
N VAL A 577 29.69 -16.27 -22.08
CA VAL A 577 29.39 -14.86 -22.36
C VAL A 577 29.75 -13.94 -21.19
N ARG A 578 29.68 -14.42 -19.94
CA ARG A 578 30.07 -13.67 -18.73
C ARG A 578 31.57 -13.37 -18.62
N LYS A 579 32.42 -14.03 -19.41
CA LYS A 579 33.86 -13.70 -19.50
C LYS A 579 34.09 -12.34 -20.16
N ILE A 580 33.10 -11.81 -20.88
CA ILE A 580 33.14 -10.48 -21.48
C ILE A 580 32.78 -9.44 -20.40
N PRO A 581 33.63 -8.43 -20.12
CA PRO A 581 33.47 -7.51 -18.99
C PRO A 581 32.10 -6.83 -18.88
N TRP A 582 31.51 -6.42 -20.01
CA TRP A 582 30.21 -5.74 -20.05
C TRP A 582 29.00 -6.69 -20.01
N LEU A 583 29.21 -8.01 -20.12
CA LEU A 583 28.17 -9.05 -20.07
C LEU A 583 28.28 -9.93 -18.80
N ARG A 584 29.15 -9.58 -17.85
CA ARG A 584 29.41 -10.33 -16.61
C ARG A 584 28.16 -10.59 -15.76
N TYR A 585 27.15 -9.74 -15.87
CA TYR A 585 25.90 -9.84 -15.10
C TYR A 585 24.76 -10.54 -15.84
N LEU A 586 24.98 -10.98 -17.09
CA LEU A 586 23.95 -11.56 -17.93
C LEU A 586 23.41 -12.87 -17.31
N GLY A 587 22.11 -12.94 -17.05
CA GLY A 587 21.46 -14.10 -16.45
C GLY A 587 21.67 -14.29 -14.94
N LEU A 588 22.18 -13.28 -14.23
CA LEU A 588 22.17 -13.26 -12.76
C LEU A 588 20.88 -12.59 -12.24
N ASN A 589 20.37 -13.06 -11.11
CA ASN A 589 19.26 -12.41 -10.44
C ASN A 589 19.77 -11.16 -9.74
N ARG A 590 19.22 -9.99 -10.12
CA ARG A 590 19.53 -8.69 -9.52
C ARG A 590 18.54 -8.38 -8.41
N ARG A 591 19.05 -8.10 -7.21
CA ARG A 591 18.28 -7.56 -6.08
C ARG A 591 18.87 -6.22 -5.67
N GLU A 592 18.02 -5.24 -5.42
CA GLU A 592 18.42 -3.87 -5.07
C GLU A 592 17.83 -3.49 -3.72
N GLU A 593 18.64 -2.94 -2.82
CA GLU A 593 18.21 -2.59 -1.46
C GLU A 593 18.82 -1.25 -1.02
N TRP A 594 17.98 -0.41 -0.42
CA TRP A 594 18.43 0.79 0.28
C TRP A 594 18.69 0.47 1.76
N VAL A 595 19.80 0.97 2.28
CA VAL A 595 20.21 0.79 3.68
C VAL A 595 20.42 2.15 4.33
N ALA A 596 19.73 2.39 5.45
CA ALA A 596 19.89 3.61 6.24
C ALA A 596 21.01 3.44 7.27
N HIS A 597 21.92 4.41 7.35
CA HIS A 597 22.92 4.47 8.40
C HIS A 597 22.37 5.25 9.61
N GLU A 598 21.58 4.58 10.47
CA GLU A 598 20.91 5.21 11.63
C GLU A 598 21.87 6.00 12.56
N ASN A 599 23.16 5.63 12.61
CA ASN A 599 24.14 6.31 13.46
C ASN A 599 24.61 7.65 12.90
N SER A 600 24.38 7.92 11.61
CA SER A 600 24.81 9.16 10.95
C SER A 600 23.72 10.21 10.87
N THR A 601 22.59 9.97 11.54
CA THR A 601 21.52 10.96 11.63
C THR A 601 22.02 12.24 12.28
N ARG A 602 21.90 13.35 11.55
CA ARG A 602 22.31 14.68 11.99
C ARG A 602 21.22 15.71 11.77
N MET A 603 21.09 16.64 12.70
CA MET A 603 20.22 17.80 12.52
C MET A 603 20.83 18.75 11.48
N VAL A 604 20.04 19.19 10.51
CA VAL A 604 20.45 20.10 9.42
C VAL A 604 19.25 20.96 9.02
N ASP A 605 19.52 22.12 8.41
CA ASP A 605 18.46 23.03 7.94
C ASP A 605 17.55 22.39 6.88
N LYS A 606 18.15 21.56 6.00
CA LYS A 606 17.44 20.79 4.97
C LYS A 606 17.76 19.31 5.11
N GLY A 607 16.87 18.58 5.77
CA GLY A 607 16.98 17.13 5.92
C GLY A 607 16.64 16.34 4.65
N ASN A 608 16.73 15.02 4.74
CA ASN A 608 16.31 14.10 3.67
C ASN A 608 15.14 13.20 4.10
N ILE A 609 14.43 13.54 5.18
CA ILE A 609 13.23 12.84 5.64
C ILE A 609 12.02 13.73 5.37
N VAL A 610 10.98 13.18 4.75
CA VAL A 610 9.74 13.91 4.43
C VAL A 610 8.50 13.21 4.99
N THR A 611 7.48 13.99 5.35
CA THR A 611 6.15 13.48 5.70
C THR A 611 5.46 12.84 4.49
N MET A 612 4.85 11.67 4.72
CA MET A 612 4.15 10.94 3.65
C MET A 612 2.72 11.44 3.42
N GLY A 613 2.08 12.02 4.44
CA GLY A 613 0.79 12.67 4.31
C GLY A 613 0.92 14.11 3.80
N GLY A 614 -0.01 14.52 2.93
CA GLY A 614 -0.17 15.91 2.53
C GLY A 614 -0.88 16.75 3.60
N HIS A 615 -0.62 18.05 3.61
CA HIS A 615 -1.32 19.03 4.43
C HIS A 615 -2.82 19.06 4.12
N GLN A 616 -3.67 18.72 5.11
CA GLN A 616 -5.13 18.77 4.98
C GLN A 616 -5.68 20.14 5.41
N GLY A 617 -5.30 21.22 4.71
CA GLY A 617 -5.87 22.56 4.89
C GLY A 617 -5.91 23.10 6.34
N ASP A 618 -6.66 24.19 6.53
CA ASP A 618 -6.81 24.84 7.83
C ASP A 618 -7.67 24.00 8.78
N ASN A 619 -7.14 23.67 9.97
CA ASN A 619 -7.81 22.94 11.05
C ASN A 619 -9.00 23.76 11.60
N THR A 620 -10.12 23.73 10.89
CA THR A 620 -11.34 24.50 11.20
C THR A 620 -12.58 23.64 10.96
N ASN A 621 -13.70 24.03 11.57
CA ASN A 621 -14.99 23.36 11.44
C ASN A 621 -15.68 23.62 10.08
N HIS A 622 -15.06 24.39 9.18
CA HIS A 622 -15.61 24.86 7.91
C HIS A 622 -17.01 25.51 8.02
N LEU A 623 -17.26 26.18 9.14
CA LEU A 623 -18.48 26.93 9.40
C LEU A 623 -18.36 28.34 8.81
N THR A 624 -19.09 28.62 7.74
CA THR A 624 -19.05 29.90 7.03
C THR A 624 -20.42 30.58 6.97
N LEU A 625 -20.44 31.92 7.05
CA LEU A 625 -21.65 32.71 6.85
C LEU A 625 -22.09 32.76 5.39
N ALA A 626 -21.17 32.62 4.43
CA ALA A 626 -21.54 32.39 3.04
C ALA A 626 -22.50 31.18 2.96
N GLY A 627 -23.68 31.38 2.36
CA GLY A 627 -24.63 30.30 2.10
C GLY A 627 -23.92 29.15 1.38
N PRO A 628 -24.35 27.89 1.57
CA PRO A 628 -23.85 26.82 0.73
C PRO A 628 -24.11 27.27 -0.71
N ALA A 629 -23.04 27.51 -1.47
CA ALA A 629 -23.19 27.87 -2.87
C ALA A 629 -24.16 26.84 -3.45
N PRO A 630 -25.25 27.26 -4.12
CA PRO A 630 -26.16 26.30 -4.70
C PRO A 630 -25.29 25.34 -5.49
N LYS A 631 -25.44 24.03 -5.27
CA LYS A 631 -24.77 23.00 -6.08
C LYS A 631 -25.35 23.02 -7.50
N THR A 632 -25.50 24.19 -8.10
CA THR A 632 -25.67 24.47 -9.52
C THR A 632 -24.30 24.46 -10.19
N GLY A 633 -23.40 23.57 -9.76
CA GLY A 633 -22.39 23.08 -10.66
C GLY A 633 -23.14 22.30 -11.73
N LYS A 634 -23.44 22.94 -12.88
CA LYS A 634 -23.74 22.21 -14.11
C LYS A 634 -22.78 21.02 -14.13
N PRO A 635 -23.25 19.77 -14.31
CA PRO A 635 -22.34 18.64 -14.29
C PRO A 635 -21.24 18.95 -15.28
N VAL A 636 -20.03 19.19 -14.77
CA VAL A 636 -18.87 19.38 -15.63
C VAL A 636 -18.71 18.02 -16.28
N TYR A 637 -19.20 17.90 -17.51
CA TYR A 637 -19.12 16.68 -18.30
C TYR A 637 -17.65 16.44 -18.61
N SER A 638 -16.94 15.86 -17.64
CA SER A 638 -15.57 15.46 -17.84
C SER A 638 -15.58 14.28 -18.79
N TRP A 639 -14.83 14.40 -19.89
CA TRP A 639 -14.57 13.35 -20.86
C TRP A 639 -14.30 11.98 -20.20
N ARG A 640 -13.69 11.98 -19.00
CA ARG A 640 -13.36 10.81 -18.18
C ARG A 640 -14.56 9.90 -17.86
N TYR A 641 -15.74 10.47 -17.62
CA TYR A 641 -16.92 9.73 -17.15
C TYR A 641 -17.87 9.32 -18.29
N ILE A 642 -17.52 9.58 -19.55
CA ILE A 642 -18.28 9.13 -20.72
C ILE A 642 -18.21 7.60 -20.84
N ASN A 643 -19.24 6.99 -21.44
CA ASN A 643 -19.31 5.57 -21.74
C ASN A 643 -18.02 5.11 -22.48
N PRO A 644 -17.32 4.07 -21.99
CA PRO A 644 -16.07 3.59 -22.61
C PRO A 644 -16.22 3.15 -24.07
N VAL A 645 -17.39 2.64 -24.49
CA VAL A 645 -17.64 2.27 -25.89
C VAL A 645 -17.58 3.51 -26.78
N LEU A 646 -18.24 4.59 -26.36
CA LEU A 646 -18.23 5.86 -27.09
C LEU A 646 -16.82 6.47 -27.14
N GLN A 647 -16.08 6.42 -26.02
CA GLN A 647 -14.67 6.86 -26.00
C GLN A 647 -13.82 6.08 -27.00
N ASN A 648 -14.00 4.77 -27.10
CA ASN A 648 -13.26 3.92 -28.04
C ASN A 648 -13.61 4.23 -29.50
N ILE A 649 -14.89 4.46 -29.82
CA ILE A 649 -15.34 4.88 -31.15
C ILE A 649 -14.69 6.22 -31.52
N ILE A 650 -14.73 7.19 -30.62
CA ILE A 650 -14.18 8.53 -30.90
C ILE A 650 -12.65 8.47 -31.09
N LYS A 651 -11.92 7.66 -30.30
CA LYS A 651 -10.49 7.42 -30.52
C LYS A 651 -10.21 6.88 -31.93
N ILE A 652 -10.99 5.90 -32.38
CA ILE A 652 -10.84 5.32 -33.73
C ILE A 652 -11.10 6.39 -34.78
N LEU A 653 -12.16 7.20 -34.64
CA LEU A 653 -12.50 8.27 -35.58
C LEU A 653 -11.41 9.35 -35.65
N ILE A 654 -10.88 9.79 -34.51
CA ILE A 654 -9.81 10.81 -34.46
C ILE A 654 -8.53 10.29 -35.12
N GLY A 655 -8.23 8.99 -35.06
CA GLY A 655 -7.13 8.40 -35.82
C GLY A 655 -7.44 8.23 -37.31
N PHE A 656 -8.67 7.83 -37.63
CA PHE A 656 -9.08 7.47 -38.99
C PHE A 656 -9.18 8.69 -39.91
N ILE A 657 -9.79 9.79 -39.45
CA ILE A 657 -10.02 10.98 -40.27
C ILE A 657 -8.71 11.58 -40.82
N PRO A 658 -7.65 11.84 -40.01
CA PRO A 658 -6.38 12.36 -40.52
C PRO A 658 -5.66 11.39 -41.46
N ALA A 659 -5.75 10.08 -41.20
CA ALA A 659 -5.17 9.06 -42.06
C ALA A 659 -5.84 9.08 -43.44
N SER A 660 -7.18 9.10 -43.48
CA SER A 660 -7.97 9.17 -44.71
C SER A 660 -7.67 10.42 -45.51
N LEU A 661 -7.62 11.60 -44.87
CA LEU A 661 -7.20 12.84 -45.54
C LEU A 661 -5.80 12.74 -46.11
N THR A 662 -4.86 12.15 -45.38
CA THR A 662 -3.47 12.03 -45.85
C THR A 662 -3.40 11.13 -47.08
N PHE A 663 -4.04 9.97 -47.07
CA PHE A 663 -4.08 9.06 -48.23
C PHE A 663 -4.71 9.72 -49.46
N LEU A 664 -5.79 10.48 -49.27
CA LEU A 664 -6.43 11.26 -50.35
C LEU A 664 -5.50 12.31 -50.97
N LEU A 665 -4.59 12.90 -50.19
CA LEU A 665 -3.75 14.02 -50.61
C LEU A 665 -2.36 13.63 -51.13
N THR A 666 -1.88 12.41 -50.84
CA THR A 666 -0.46 12.04 -51.03
C THR A 666 -0.23 10.88 -51.98
N HIS A 667 -1.25 10.08 -52.30
CA HIS A 667 -1.10 8.86 -53.09
C HIS A 667 -1.85 8.95 -54.43
N ASP A 668 -1.14 8.62 -55.51
CA ASP A 668 -1.69 8.66 -56.86
C ASP A 668 -2.47 7.38 -57.24
N TRP A 669 -2.28 6.28 -56.51
CA TRP A 669 -2.97 5.02 -56.78
C TRP A 669 -4.37 5.00 -56.14
N TRP A 670 -5.41 4.89 -56.97
CA TRP A 670 -6.82 4.99 -56.56
C TRP A 670 -7.21 4.07 -55.38
N VAL A 671 -6.65 2.86 -55.30
CA VAL A 671 -6.93 1.92 -54.20
C VAL A 671 -6.39 2.45 -52.88
N LEU A 672 -5.14 2.91 -52.84
CA LEU A 672 -4.58 3.52 -51.62
C LEU A 672 -5.22 4.87 -51.31
N MET A 673 -5.60 5.63 -52.33
CA MET A 673 -6.23 6.94 -52.16
C MET A 673 -7.60 6.84 -51.44
N TYR A 674 -8.47 5.92 -51.86
CA TYR A 674 -9.81 5.76 -51.25
C TYR A 674 -9.87 4.71 -50.13
N PHE A 675 -9.13 3.60 -50.25
CA PHE A 675 -9.18 2.48 -49.30
C PHE A 675 -7.94 2.35 -48.41
N GLY A 676 -6.91 3.18 -48.60
CA GLY A 676 -5.64 3.08 -47.86
C GLY A 676 -5.82 3.12 -46.34
N ALA A 677 -6.66 4.03 -45.83
CA ALA A 677 -6.95 4.11 -44.39
C ALA A 677 -7.66 2.85 -43.87
N PHE A 678 -8.63 2.31 -44.62
CA PHE A 678 -9.31 1.06 -44.26
C PHE A 678 -8.34 -0.13 -44.23
N ILE A 679 -7.45 -0.23 -45.22
CA ILE A 679 -6.42 -1.28 -45.28
C ILE A 679 -5.45 -1.14 -44.10
N TRP A 680 -4.97 0.07 -43.80
CA TRP A 680 -4.06 0.33 -42.67
C TRP A 680 -4.66 -0.05 -41.31
N PHE A 681 -5.91 0.33 -41.09
CA PHE A 681 -6.67 0.00 -39.88
C PHE A 681 -6.99 -1.50 -39.83
N GLY A 682 -7.34 -2.11 -40.96
CA GLY A 682 -7.59 -3.55 -41.07
C GLY A 682 -6.39 -4.39 -40.69
N ILE A 683 -5.21 -4.10 -41.24
CA ILE A 683 -3.95 -4.80 -40.92
C ILE A 683 -3.63 -4.66 -39.42
N THR A 684 -3.70 -3.45 -38.89
CA THR A 684 -3.39 -3.16 -37.48
C THR A 684 -4.39 -3.82 -36.54
N GLY A 685 -5.67 -3.78 -36.90
CA GLY A 685 -6.75 -4.37 -36.11
C GLY A 685 -6.64 -5.90 -36.06
N LEU A 686 -6.47 -6.53 -37.21
CA LEU A 686 -6.26 -7.97 -37.33
C LEU A 686 -5.03 -8.41 -36.54
N ARG A 687 -3.91 -7.68 -36.65
CA ARG A 687 -2.69 -7.94 -35.87
C ARG A 687 -2.94 -7.97 -34.38
N ASN A 688 -3.68 -7.00 -33.83
CA ASN A 688 -3.95 -6.94 -32.38
C ASN A 688 -4.84 -8.11 -31.92
N ILE A 689 -5.81 -8.52 -32.74
CA ILE A 689 -6.67 -9.68 -32.46
C ILE A 689 -5.82 -10.95 -32.46
N VAL A 690 -5.04 -11.20 -33.52
CA VAL A 690 -4.17 -12.39 -33.65
C VAL A 690 -3.14 -12.44 -32.53
N GLN A 691 -2.49 -11.31 -32.21
CA GLN A 691 -1.55 -11.21 -31.09
C GLN A 691 -2.21 -11.62 -29.76
N SER A 692 -3.40 -11.09 -29.46
CA SER A 692 -4.10 -11.36 -28.21
C SER A 692 -4.46 -12.84 -28.09
N VAL A 693 -4.91 -13.45 -29.20
CA VAL A 693 -5.27 -14.88 -29.25
C VAL A 693 -4.04 -15.79 -29.12
N VAL A 694 -2.94 -15.49 -29.83
CA VAL A 694 -1.70 -16.28 -29.76
C VAL A 694 -1.00 -16.13 -28.40
N GLY A 695 -0.98 -14.92 -27.84
CA GLY A 695 -0.47 -14.63 -26.51
C GLY A 695 -1.27 -15.31 -25.39
N GLY A 696 -2.60 -15.39 -25.55
CA GLY A 696 -3.52 -16.13 -24.67
C GLY A 696 -3.41 -17.65 -24.79
N GLY A 697 -2.90 -18.17 -25.92
CA GLY A 697 -2.59 -19.60 -26.09
C GLY A 697 -3.43 -20.35 -27.11
N GLY A 698 -4.27 -19.69 -27.91
CA GLY A 698 -5.19 -20.37 -28.81
C GLY A 698 -4.73 -20.48 -30.27
N ILE A 699 -4.35 -21.70 -30.68
CA ILE A 699 -4.70 -22.33 -31.98
C ILE A 699 -4.96 -23.84 -31.77
N ARG A 700 -4.25 -24.50 -30.83
CA ARG A 700 -4.65 -25.82 -30.30
C ARG A 700 -5.65 -25.63 -29.14
N ARG A 701 -6.92 -25.99 -29.35
CA ARG A 701 -8.02 -25.87 -28.37
C ARG A 701 -7.65 -26.49 -27.03
N SER A 702 -7.49 -25.65 -26.01
CA SER A 702 -7.34 -26.12 -24.63
C SER A 702 -7.85 -25.14 -23.56
N SER A 703 -8.55 -24.07 -23.95
CA SER A 703 -9.13 -23.08 -23.03
C SER A 703 -10.57 -22.79 -23.45
N LEU A 704 -11.49 -22.81 -22.49
CA LEU A 704 -12.93 -22.57 -22.68
C LEU A 704 -13.29 -21.11 -22.99
N LEU A 705 -12.29 -20.21 -22.98
CA LEU A 705 -12.45 -18.79 -23.28
C LEU A 705 -12.80 -18.56 -24.75
N LYS A 706 -13.75 -17.65 -25.02
CA LYS A 706 -14.05 -17.22 -26.39
C LYS A 706 -12.92 -16.32 -26.88
N TRP A 707 -12.71 -16.27 -28.19
CA TRP A 707 -11.67 -15.42 -28.79
C TRP A 707 -11.83 -13.94 -28.40
N ASN A 708 -13.08 -13.47 -28.26
CA ASN A 708 -13.40 -12.11 -27.85
C ASN A 708 -12.92 -11.78 -26.42
N ASP A 709 -12.87 -12.77 -25.53
CA ASP A 709 -12.44 -12.56 -24.14
C ASP A 709 -10.93 -12.32 -24.03
N PHE A 710 -10.16 -12.75 -25.04
CA PHE A 710 -8.74 -12.43 -25.14
C PHE A 710 -8.48 -11.01 -25.68
N VAL A 711 -9.44 -10.40 -26.37
CA VAL A 711 -9.25 -9.12 -27.07
C VAL A 711 -9.59 -7.95 -26.14
N SER A 712 -8.58 -7.12 -25.85
CA SER A 712 -8.81 -5.85 -25.16
C SER A 712 -9.19 -4.77 -26.16
N TRP A 713 -10.48 -4.44 -26.23
CA TRP A 713 -11.03 -3.42 -27.12
C TRP A 713 -10.42 -2.02 -26.90
N ASP A 714 -10.11 -1.64 -25.66
CA ASP A 714 -9.41 -0.38 -25.37
C ASP A 714 -7.97 -0.36 -25.93
N ARG A 715 -7.22 -1.47 -25.81
CA ARG A 715 -5.88 -1.57 -26.42
C ARG A 715 -5.92 -1.52 -27.94
N LEU A 716 -6.93 -2.16 -28.55
CA LEU A 716 -7.18 -2.13 -29.98
C LEU A 716 -7.46 -0.69 -30.45
N SER A 717 -8.40 0.00 -29.81
CA SER A 717 -8.74 1.39 -30.12
C SER A 717 -7.53 2.33 -29.95
N ASP A 718 -6.74 2.17 -28.88
CA ASP A 718 -5.48 2.92 -28.70
C ASP A 718 -4.50 2.63 -29.85
N SER A 719 -4.36 1.36 -30.27
CA SER A 719 -3.46 0.98 -31.38
C SER A 719 -3.88 1.59 -32.71
N LEU A 720 -5.19 1.63 -32.98
CA LEU A 720 -5.76 2.21 -34.20
C LEU A 720 -5.60 3.73 -34.22
N PHE A 721 -5.82 4.40 -33.07
CA PHE A 721 -5.57 5.84 -32.92
C PHE A 721 -4.13 6.22 -33.28
N TYR A 722 -3.13 5.58 -32.67
CA TYR A 722 -1.72 5.90 -32.95
C TYR A 722 -1.27 5.47 -34.35
N THR A 723 -1.86 4.41 -34.90
CA THR A 723 -1.58 4.04 -36.30
C THR A 723 -2.13 5.10 -37.24
N GLY A 724 -3.34 5.60 -36.99
CA GLY A 724 -3.94 6.67 -37.77
C GLY A 724 -3.08 7.93 -37.82
N PHE A 725 -2.56 8.36 -36.66
CA PHE A 725 -1.65 9.51 -36.58
C PHE A 725 -0.26 9.28 -37.20
N SER A 726 0.18 8.03 -37.35
CA SER A 726 1.49 7.74 -37.96
C SER A 726 1.54 8.12 -39.45
N VAL A 727 0.40 8.04 -40.15
CA VAL A 727 0.29 8.33 -41.59
C VAL A 727 0.59 9.81 -41.90
N PRO A 728 -0.14 10.80 -41.33
CA PRO A 728 0.17 12.22 -41.56
C PRO A 728 1.57 12.61 -41.05
N LEU A 729 2.02 12.01 -39.95
CA LEU A 729 3.34 12.28 -39.40
C LEU A 729 4.47 11.85 -40.37
N LEU A 730 4.43 10.61 -40.84
CA LEU A 730 5.52 10.04 -41.63
C LEU A 730 5.44 10.47 -43.10
N ASP A 731 4.25 10.42 -43.70
CA ASP A 731 4.12 10.59 -45.15
C ASP A 731 3.94 12.05 -45.56
N TYR A 732 3.15 12.83 -44.81
CA TYR A 732 2.98 14.26 -45.10
C TYR A 732 4.08 15.11 -44.45
N LEU A 733 4.21 15.08 -43.12
CA LEU A 733 5.12 15.99 -42.41
C LEU A 733 6.60 15.67 -42.69
N VAL A 734 7.03 14.43 -42.43
CA VAL A 734 8.45 14.07 -42.55
C VAL A 734 8.87 13.93 -44.01
N LYS A 735 8.22 13.04 -44.77
CA LYS A 735 8.61 12.74 -46.15
C LYS A 735 8.31 13.89 -47.11
N THR A 736 7.11 14.44 -47.10
CA THR A 736 6.71 15.45 -48.11
C THR A 736 7.15 16.86 -47.74
N LEU A 737 6.89 17.32 -46.51
CA LEU A 737 7.20 18.70 -46.12
C LEU A 737 8.67 18.90 -45.77
N ILE A 738 9.22 18.10 -44.85
CA ILE A 738 10.59 18.29 -44.35
C ILE A 738 11.62 17.77 -45.35
N LEU A 739 11.56 16.50 -45.73
CA LEU A 739 12.60 15.88 -46.57
C LEU A 739 12.53 16.34 -48.02
N ASN A 740 11.38 16.20 -48.68
CA ASN A 740 11.23 16.55 -50.09
C ASN A 740 11.26 18.08 -50.30
N LYS A 741 10.30 18.83 -49.72
CA LYS A 741 10.20 20.29 -49.93
C LYS A 741 11.24 21.11 -49.17
N GLY A 742 11.67 20.66 -47.99
CA GLY A 742 12.62 21.40 -47.15
C GLY A 742 14.09 21.15 -47.51
N PHE A 743 14.49 19.89 -47.68
CA PHE A 743 15.90 19.50 -47.88
C PHE A 743 16.22 18.91 -49.26
N GLY A 744 15.23 18.77 -50.16
CA GLY A 744 15.43 18.15 -51.48
C GLY A 744 15.79 16.66 -51.43
N ILE A 745 15.58 16.01 -50.28
CA ILE A 745 15.87 14.59 -50.06
C ILE A 745 14.67 13.78 -50.54
N THR A 746 14.85 13.06 -51.64
CA THR A 746 13.85 12.20 -52.28
C THR A 746 14.42 10.81 -52.52
N ILE A 747 13.57 9.89 -52.97
CA ILE A 747 14.00 8.54 -53.37
C ILE A 747 15.01 8.60 -54.53
N ALA A 748 14.91 9.62 -55.39
CA ALA A 748 15.79 9.80 -56.54
C ALA A 748 17.14 10.47 -56.18
N THR A 749 17.17 11.33 -55.15
CA THR A 749 18.39 12.09 -54.79
C THR A 749 19.24 11.36 -53.75
N HIS A 750 18.67 11.05 -52.58
CA HIS A 750 19.40 10.45 -51.44
C HIS A 750 18.57 9.35 -50.77
N PRO A 751 18.40 8.18 -51.43
CA PRO A 751 17.52 7.11 -50.96
C PRO A 751 17.92 6.55 -49.59
N VAL A 752 19.22 6.32 -49.35
CA VAL A 752 19.71 5.78 -48.07
C VAL A 752 19.40 6.73 -46.91
N LEU A 753 19.62 8.04 -47.12
CA LEU A 753 19.37 9.06 -46.11
C LEU A 753 17.87 9.20 -45.81
N LEU A 754 17.03 9.18 -46.85
CA LEU A 754 15.56 9.21 -46.70
C LEU A 754 15.06 8.05 -45.85
N TYR A 755 15.46 6.81 -46.18
CA TYR A 755 15.01 5.63 -45.45
C TYR A 755 15.56 5.57 -44.02
N ALA A 756 16.80 6.04 -43.80
CA ALA A 756 17.38 6.11 -42.45
C ALA A 756 16.60 7.08 -41.55
N ILE A 757 16.29 8.29 -42.04
CA ILE A 757 15.51 9.28 -41.29
C ILE A 757 14.09 8.78 -41.04
N MET A 758 13.43 8.21 -42.06
CA MET A 758 12.10 7.62 -41.92
C MET A 758 12.06 6.49 -40.88
N ALA A 759 13.06 5.61 -40.89
CA ALA A 759 13.17 4.52 -39.92
C ALA A 759 13.40 5.04 -38.49
N LEU A 760 14.24 6.08 -38.33
CA LEU A 760 14.49 6.72 -37.04
C LEU A 760 13.24 7.41 -36.48
N VAL A 761 12.54 8.20 -37.30
CA VAL A 761 11.32 8.90 -36.88
C VAL A 761 10.20 7.90 -36.57
N ASN A 762 10.02 6.88 -37.40
CA ASN A 762 9.06 5.82 -37.12
C ASN A 762 9.42 5.04 -35.83
N GLY A 763 10.69 4.66 -35.65
CA GLY A 763 11.16 3.95 -34.45
C GLY A 763 10.97 4.77 -33.16
N THR A 764 11.31 6.06 -33.19
CA THR A 764 11.10 6.99 -32.07
C THR A 764 9.62 7.22 -31.77
N TYR A 765 8.78 7.39 -32.80
CA TYR A 765 7.32 7.48 -32.65
C TYR A 765 6.73 6.20 -32.05
N LEU A 766 7.13 5.03 -32.55
CA LEU A 766 6.68 3.73 -32.06
C LEU A 766 7.06 3.53 -30.59
N THR A 767 8.31 3.82 -30.24
CA THR A 767 8.80 3.69 -28.86
C THR A 767 8.06 4.63 -27.92
N SER A 768 7.88 5.89 -28.32
CA SER A 768 7.26 6.94 -27.50
C SER A 768 5.82 6.62 -27.16
N HIS A 769 4.99 6.29 -28.15
CA HIS A 769 3.58 6.01 -27.87
C HIS A 769 3.38 4.65 -27.19
N ASN A 770 4.25 3.66 -27.42
CA ASN A 770 4.19 2.38 -26.70
C ASN A 770 4.54 2.54 -25.21
N LEU A 771 5.53 3.38 -24.88
CA LEU A 771 5.81 3.76 -23.49
C LEU A 771 4.63 4.54 -22.89
N PHE A 772 4.01 5.44 -23.66
CA PHE A 772 2.83 6.19 -23.22
C PHE A 772 1.62 5.29 -22.93
N ARG A 773 1.42 4.23 -23.75
CA ARG A 773 0.37 3.21 -23.57
C ARG A 773 0.62 2.28 -22.38
N GLY A 774 1.84 2.24 -21.85
CA GLY A 774 2.21 1.37 -20.72
C GLY A 774 2.63 -0.05 -21.12
N LEU A 775 3.08 -0.27 -22.36
CA LEU A 775 3.66 -1.55 -22.77
C LEU A 775 4.96 -1.84 -21.99
N PRO A 776 5.33 -3.11 -21.79
CA PRO A 776 6.62 -3.47 -21.18
C PRO A 776 7.78 -2.79 -21.91
N LYS A 777 8.74 -2.25 -21.15
CA LYS A 777 9.90 -1.53 -21.73
C LYS A 777 10.61 -2.37 -22.80
N GLN A 778 10.73 -3.68 -22.59
CA GLN A 778 11.34 -4.60 -23.56
C GLN A 778 10.59 -4.61 -24.90
N ALA A 779 9.26 -4.62 -24.89
CA ALA A 779 8.44 -4.57 -26.09
C ALA A 779 8.49 -3.19 -26.76
N ALA A 780 8.50 -2.11 -25.98
CA ALA A 780 8.62 -0.75 -26.51
C ALA A 780 9.96 -0.53 -27.23
N TYR A 781 11.08 -0.94 -26.63
CA TYR A 781 12.40 -0.86 -27.28
C TYR A 781 12.56 -1.87 -28.42
N GLY A 782 11.97 -3.06 -28.32
CA GLY A 782 11.95 -4.01 -29.44
C GLY A 782 11.24 -3.44 -30.68
N ASN A 783 10.14 -2.71 -30.47
CA ASN A 783 9.41 -2.03 -31.53
C ASN A 783 10.21 -0.90 -32.21
N PHE A 784 11.28 -0.37 -31.60
CA PHE A 784 12.18 0.58 -32.26
C PHE A 784 12.87 -0.04 -33.49
N PHE A 785 13.35 -1.28 -33.35
CA PHE A 785 14.07 -2.02 -34.40
C PHE A 785 13.13 -2.72 -35.39
N ARG A 786 11.81 -2.58 -35.22
CA ARG A 786 10.78 -3.21 -36.04
C ARG A 786 10.97 -2.95 -37.54
N SER A 787 11.29 -1.71 -37.92
CA SER A 787 11.50 -1.32 -39.33
C SER A 787 12.65 -2.10 -39.99
N VAL A 788 13.71 -2.40 -39.24
CA VAL A 788 14.87 -3.17 -39.74
C VAL A 788 14.52 -4.65 -39.83
N ILE A 789 13.90 -5.19 -38.78
CA ILE A 789 13.52 -6.62 -38.69
C ILE A 789 12.42 -6.98 -39.71
N SER A 790 11.62 -6.01 -40.16
CA SER A 790 10.56 -6.24 -41.15
C SER A 790 11.04 -6.42 -42.59
N ILE A 791 12.29 -6.06 -42.91
CA ILE A 791 12.80 -6.10 -44.30
C ILE A 791 12.82 -7.55 -44.84
N PRO A 792 13.39 -8.56 -44.14
CA PRO A 792 13.36 -9.94 -44.63
C PRO A 792 11.95 -10.52 -44.74
N VAL A 793 11.05 -10.11 -43.82
CA VAL A 793 9.64 -10.54 -43.83
C VAL A 793 8.91 -9.97 -45.05
N ALA A 794 9.18 -8.71 -45.40
CA ALA A 794 8.61 -8.07 -46.59
C ALA A 794 9.08 -8.74 -47.88
N PHE A 795 10.35 -9.10 -47.98
CA PHE A 795 10.85 -9.86 -49.12
C PHE A 795 10.16 -11.22 -49.23
N SER A 796 10.03 -11.94 -48.10
CA SER A 796 9.37 -13.25 -48.07
C SER A 796 7.89 -13.18 -48.48
N LEU A 797 7.16 -12.17 -47.98
CA LEU A 797 5.75 -11.95 -48.36
C LEU A 797 5.61 -11.55 -49.83
N ASN A 798 6.52 -10.72 -50.34
CA ASN A 798 6.55 -10.32 -51.75
C ASN A 798 6.71 -11.54 -52.68
N VAL A 799 7.66 -12.43 -52.38
CA VAL A 799 7.88 -13.69 -53.11
C VAL A 799 6.64 -14.60 -53.03
N LEU A 800 6.01 -14.72 -51.86
CA LEU A 800 4.85 -15.58 -51.66
C LEU A 800 3.63 -15.10 -52.45
N VAL A 801 3.36 -13.78 -52.43
CA VAL A 801 2.30 -13.16 -53.23
C VAL A 801 2.60 -13.27 -54.72
N SER A 802 3.86 -13.10 -55.13
CA SER A 802 4.31 -13.31 -56.51
C SER A 802 4.02 -14.73 -57.00
N GLY A 803 4.34 -15.75 -56.19
CA GLY A 803 4.08 -17.15 -56.50
C GLY A 803 2.58 -17.46 -56.63
N ILE A 804 1.75 -16.94 -55.73
CA ILE A 804 0.29 -17.11 -55.81
C ILE A 804 -0.26 -16.48 -57.09
N LEU A 805 0.09 -15.23 -57.39
CA LEU A 805 -0.39 -14.53 -58.59
C LEU A 805 0.09 -15.21 -59.87
N GLY A 806 1.30 -15.75 -59.87
CA GLY A 806 1.83 -16.57 -60.96
C GLY A 806 1.04 -17.86 -61.18
N VAL A 807 0.64 -18.55 -60.10
CA VAL A 807 -0.21 -19.76 -60.17
C VAL A 807 -1.61 -19.45 -60.69
N PHE A 808 -2.16 -18.27 -60.39
CA PHE A 808 -3.45 -17.80 -60.92
C PHE A 808 -3.35 -17.17 -62.32
N GLY A 809 -2.17 -17.18 -62.96
CA GLY A 809 -1.99 -16.73 -64.35
C GLY A 809 -2.16 -15.22 -64.56
N VAL A 810 -1.95 -14.40 -63.52
CA VAL A 810 -2.12 -12.94 -63.61
C VAL A 810 -0.95 -12.32 -64.41
N PRO A 811 -1.21 -11.58 -65.50
CA PRO A 811 -0.16 -10.87 -66.24
C PRO A 811 0.37 -9.66 -65.45
N ASP A 812 1.65 -9.32 -65.63
CA ASP A 812 2.35 -8.22 -64.95
C ASP A 812 2.31 -8.26 -63.40
N VAL A 813 2.70 -9.41 -62.85
CA VAL A 813 2.86 -9.61 -61.40
C VAL A 813 3.80 -8.58 -60.77
N SER A 814 4.82 -8.12 -61.50
CA SER A 814 5.78 -7.09 -61.08
C SER A 814 5.14 -5.72 -60.85
N GLY A 815 4.36 -5.21 -61.79
CA GLY A 815 3.69 -3.91 -61.67
C GLY A 815 2.64 -3.89 -60.56
N ILE A 816 1.93 -5.02 -60.38
CA ILE A 816 1.00 -5.21 -59.26
C ILE A 816 1.76 -5.21 -57.93
N LEU A 817 2.83 -5.99 -57.79
CA LEU A 817 3.62 -6.04 -56.56
C LEU A 817 4.25 -4.69 -56.19
N GLN A 818 4.65 -3.89 -57.18
CA GLN A 818 5.17 -2.54 -56.96
C GLN A 818 4.09 -1.60 -56.41
N SER A 819 2.87 -1.67 -56.94
CA SER A 819 1.72 -0.90 -56.42
C SER A 819 1.32 -1.34 -55.01
N TRP A 820 1.46 -2.64 -54.71
CA TRP A 820 1.18 -3.22 -53.40
C TRP A 820 2.34 -3.13 -52.40
N ALA A 821 3.51 -2.61 -52.78
CA ALA A 821 4.72 -2.61 -51.96
C ALA A 821 4.51 -1.92 -50.59
N ALA A 822 3.73 -0.84 -50.55
CA ALA A 822 3.39 -0.14 -49.31
C ALA A 822 2.54 -1.01 -48.37
N VAL A 823 1.57 -1.74 -48.92
CA VAL A 823 0.69 -2.65 -48.17
C VAL A 823 1.48 -3.85 -47.64
N ILE A 824 2.33 -4.46 -48.49
CA ILE A 824 3.21 -5.58 -48.10
C ILE A 824 4.18 -5.15 -46.99
N SER A 825 4.80 -3.97 -47.13
CA SER A 825 5.70 -3.40 -46.12
C SER A 825 4.98 -3.18 -44.77
N LYS A 826 3.77 -2.60 -44.80
CA LYS A 826 2.94 -2.41 -43.60
C LYS A 826 2.55 -3.74 -42.94
N ALA A 827 2.07 -4.70 -43.72
CA ALA A 827 1.72 -6.04 -43.22
C ALA A 827 2.92 -6.77 -42.60
N SER A 828 4.09 -6.67 -43.22
CA SER A 828 5.35 -7.26 -42.71
C SER A 828 5.76 -6.64 -41.38
N SER A 829 5.71 -5.30 -41.31
CA SER A 829 6.05 -4.54 -40.12
C SER A 829 5.12 -4.87 -38.93
N ASP A 830 3.82 -4.99 -39.17
CA ASP A 830 2.85 -5.37 -38.15
C ASP A 830 2.94 -6.86 -37.76
N THR A 831 3.35 -7.74 -38.68
CA THR A 831 3.64 -9.16 -38.35
C THR A 831 4.80 -9.27 -37.36
N VAL A 832 5.90 -8.55 -37.61
CA VAL A 832 7.04 -8.46 -36.66
C VAL A 832 6.56 -7.88 -35.32
N ALA A 833 5.74 -6.84 -35.36
CA ALA A 833 5.18 -6.25 -34.15
C ALA A 833 4.33 -7.25 -33.36
N GLY A 834 3.48 -8.03 -34.04
CA GLY A 834 2.66 -9.08 -33.44
C GLY A 834 3.52 -10.18 -32.80
N PHE A 835 4.67 -10.50 -33.39
CA PHE A 835 5.62 -11.45 -32.82
C PHE A 835 6.33 -10.91 -31.56
N ILE A 836 6.85 -9.67 -31.60
CA ILE A 836 7.54 -9.03 -30.47
C ILE A 836 6.58 -8.90 -29.27
N GLU A 837 5.40 -8.33 -29.50
CA GLU A 837 4.43 -8.14 -28.41
C GLU A 837 3.78 -9.46 -27.99
N GLY A 838 3.50 -10.37 -28.92
CA GLY A 838 2.96 -11.70 -28.61
C GLY A 838 3.92 -12.55 -27.76
N PHE A 839 5.24 -12.46 -28.00
CA PHE A 839 6.24 -13.11 -27.15
C PHE A 839 6.30 -12.47 -25.76
N ALA A 840 6.21 -11.14 -25.67
CA ALA A 840 6.15 -10.43 -24.39
C ALA A 840 4.90 -10.80 -23.58
N ASP A 841 3.73 -10.84 -24.22
CA ASP A 841 2.46 -11.26 -23.62
C ASP A 841 2.50 -12.74 -23.19
N ARG A 842 3.08 -13.63 -24.01
CA ARG A 842 3.28 -15.04 -23.66
C ARG A 842 4.18 -15.20 -22.44
N ALA A 843 5.35 -14.55 -22.43
CA ALA A 843 6.30 -14.64 -21.33
C ALA A 843 5.69 -14.13 -20.02
N LYS A 844 4.91 -13.05 -20.12
CA LYS A 844 4.14 -12.48 -19.01
C LYS A 844 3.08 -13.46 -18.49
N ASN A 845 2.25 -14.02 -19.36
CA ASN A 845 1.21 -14.99 -18.97
C ASN A 845 1.84 -16.20 -18.27
N VAL A 846 2.90 -16.79 -18.83
CA VAL A 846 3.60 -17.92 -18.19
C VAL A 846 4.15 -17.54 -16.81
N ARG A 847 4.78 -16.36 -16.67
CA ARG A 847 5.29 -15.88 -15.38
C ARG A 847 4.19 -15.73 -14.34
N ASN A 848 3.07 -15.11 -14.72
CA ASN A 848 1.89 -14.98 -13.86
C ASN A 848 1.39 -16.36 -13.43
N ARG A 849 1.21 -17.31 -14.37
CA ARG A 849 0.76 -18.67 -14.06
C ARG A 849 1.70 -19.42 -13.12
N ILE A 850 3.02 -19.29 -13.30
CA ILE A 850 4.00 -19.91 -12.39
C ILE A 850 3.85 -19.35 -10.98
N SER A 851 3.62 -18.04 -10.84
CA SER A 851 3.37 -17.41 -9.54
C SER A 851 2.08 -17.93 -8.90
N ASP A 852 0.98 -17.98 -9.66
CA ASP A 852 -0.33 -18.44 -9.19
C ASP A 852 -0.27 -19.92 -8.74
N TYR A 853 0.37 -20.80 -9.52
CA TYR A 853 0.58 -22.19 -9.12
C TYR A 853 1.47 -22.31 -7.89
N ARG A 854 2.54 -21.53 -7.78
CA ARG A 854 3.42 -21.54 -6.60
C ARG A 854 2.65 -21.17 -5.34
N GLN A 855 1.82 -20.13 -5.39
CA GLN A 855 1.01 -19.72 -4.24
C GLN A 855 0.08 -20.85 -3.79
N LYS A 856 -0.60 -21.50 -4.74
CA LYS A 856 -1.53 -22.59 -4.45
C LYS A 856 -0.86 -23.88 -3.98
N MET A 857 0.25 -24.25 -4.59
CA MET A 857 1.03 -25.42 -4.17
C MET A 857 1.59 -25.22 -2.76
N ASN A 858 2.08 -24.03 -2.42
CA ASN A 858 2.53 -23.75 -1.05
C ASN A 858 1.36 -23.85 -0.05
N GLN A 859 0.20 -23.27 -0.36
CA GLN A 859 -0.99 -23.39 0.48
C GLN A 859 -1.43 -24.86 0.65
N PHE A 860 -1.34 -25.66 -0.41
CA PHE A 860 -1.60 -27.09 -0.37
C PHE A 860 -0.61 -27.82 0.55
N LEU A 861 0.70 -27.57 0.40
CA LEU A 861 1.73 -28.20 1.24
C LEU A 861 1.59 -27.80 2.71
N ASP A 862 1.27 -26.53 2.99
CA ASP A 862 0.99 -26.05 4.35
C ASP A 862 -0.24 -26.75 4.95
N CYS A 863 -1.29 -26.96 4.15
CA CYS A 863 -2.49 -27.71 4.56
C CYS A 863 -2.17 -29.19 4.84
N TYR A 864 -1.42 -29.83 3.92
CA TYR A 864 -0.98 -31.21 4.06
C TYR A 864 -0.12 -31.40 5.31
N ALA A 865 0.84 -30.49 5.56
CA ALA A 865 1.66 -30.52 6.76
C ALA A 865 0.84 -30.38 8.06
N ARG A 866 -0.25 -29.60 8.05
CA ARG A 866 -1.16 -29.52 9.20
C ARG A 866 -1.90 -30.83 9.42
N LEU A 867 -2.34 -31.50 8.35
CA LEU A 867 -2.98 -32.81 8.46
C LEU A 867 -2.03 -33.85 9.04
N GLU A 868 -0.77 -33.89 8.60
CA GLU A 868 0.28 -34.75 9.18
C GLU A 868 0.50 -34.47 10.68
N ILE A 869 0.42 -33.20 11.11
CA ILE A 869 0.55 -32.83 12.53
C ILE A 869 -0.68 -33.25 13.34
N LEU A 870 -1.89 -33.14 12.77
CA LEU A 870 -3.14 -33.55 13.43
C LEU A 870 -3.25 -35.07 13.57
N PHE A 871 -2.66 -35.82 12.63
CA PHE A 871 -2.70 -37.29 12.59
C PHE A 871 -1.29 -37.90 12.60
N PRO A 872 -0.52 -37.77 13.69
CA PRO A 872 0.88 -38.22 13.72
C PRO A 872 1.05 -39.74 13.61
N GLU A 873 0.01 -40.52 13.92
CA GLU A 873 0.04 -41.99 13.88
C GLU A 873 -0.53 -42.58 12.57
N ALA A 874 -1.18 -41.78 11.73
CA ALA A 874 -1.78 -42.21 10.47
C ALA A 874 -1.07 -41.55 9.29
N ASP A 875 -0.90 -42.28 8.18
CA ASP A 875 -0.31 -41.69 6.98
C ASP A 875 -1.31 -40.71 6.32
N ALA A 876 -1.00 -39.41 6.30
CA ALA A 876 -1.88 -38.43 5.66
C ALA A 876 -2.02 -38.67 4.14
N TYR A 877 -1.12 -39.46 3.54
CA TYR A 877 -1.26 -39.93 2.17
C TYR A 877 -2.46 -40.87 1.98
N ASP A 878 -2.79 -41.68 2.99
CA ASP A 878 -3.96 -42.56 2.99
C ASP A 878 -5.26 -41.78 3.23
N ILE A 879 -5.19 -40.68 3.98
CA ILE A 879 -6.31 -39.73 4.15
C ILE A 879 -6.77 -39.17 2.80
N LEU A 880 -5.83 -38.88 1.88
CA LEU A 880 -6.13 -38.45 0.51
C LEU A 880 -6.75 -39.55 -0.38
N GLY A 881 -6.74 -40.82 0.08
CA GLY A 881 -7.30 -41.97 -0.63
C GLY A 881 -8.82 -42.13 -0.49
N ASP A 882 -9.37 -41.79 0.68
CA ASP A 882 -10.82 -41.85 0.95
C ASP A 882 -11.32 -40.65 1.79
N PRO A 883 -11.36 -39.44 1.20
CA PRO A 883 -11.73 -38.22 1.92
C PRO A 883 -13.19 -38.19 2.43
N LYS A 884 -14.07 -39.08 1.94
CA LYS A 884 -15.48 -39.13 2.36
C LYS A 884 -15.66 -39.70 3.76
N ARG A 885 -14.92 -40.78 4.07
CA ARG A 885 -14.94 -41.40 5.41
C ARG A 885 -14.54 -40.38 6.48
N TRP A 886 -13.50 -39.61 6.19
CA TRP A 886 -12.97 -38.62 7.13
C TRP A 886 -13.91 -37.43 7.31
N LEU A 887 -14.56 -36.91 6.26
CA LEU A 887 -15.51 -35.81 6.40
C LEU A 887 -16.68 -36.15 7.37
N ALA A 888 -17.04 -37.43 7.47
CA ALA A 888 -18.12 -37.91 8.33
C ALA A 888 -17.68 -38.14 9.80
N GLU A 889 -16.42 -38.51 10.03
CA GLU A 889 -15.87 -38.88 11.35
C GLU A 889 -15.01 -37.77 11.99
N ALA A 890 -14.69 -36.71 11.25
CA ALA A 890 -13.78 -35.63 11.63
C ALA A 890 -14.37 -34.58 12.59
N ASP A 891 -13.49 -34.02 13.42
CA ASP A 891 -13.72 -32.78 14.16
C ASP A 891 -13.80 -31.55 13.23
N GLU A 892 -14.20 -30.40 13.79
CA GLU A 892 -14.36 -29.16 13.00
C GLU A 892 -13.05 -28.74 12.31
N GLU A 893 -11.90 -28.88 12.98
CA GLU A 893 -10.60 -28.47 12.44
C GLU A 893 -10.18 -29.33 11.24
N THR A 894 -10.38 -30.64 11.30
CA THR A 894 -10.08 -31.54 10.18
C THR A 894 -11.02 -31.29 8.99
N ARG A 895 -12.32 -31.05 9.26
CA ARG A 895 -13.27 -30.68 8.20
C ARG A 895 -12.87 -29.39 7.49
N ASP A 896 -12.41 -28.38 8.23
CA ASP A 896 -11.89 -27.14 7.66
C ASP A 896 -10.68 -27.39 6.75
N GLN A 897 -9.73 -28.24 7.14
CA GLN A 897 -8.59 -28.61 6.28
C GLN A 897 -9.03 -29.31 5.00
N ILE A 898 -10.00 -30.23 5.08
CA ILE A 898 -10.56 -30.90 3.88
C ILE A 898 -11.22 -29.88 2.94
N MET A 899 -11.98 -28.91 3.47
CA MET A 899 -12.55 -27.83 2.67
C MET A 899 -11.45 -26.98 1.99
N ILE A 900 -10.35 -26.70 2.68
CA ILE A 900 -9.20 -26.00 2.11
C ILE A 900 -8.55 -26.81 0.99
N LEU A 901 -8.43 -28.14 1.12
CA LEU A 901 -7.92 -29.01 0.05
C LEU A 901 -8.82 -28.98 -1.19
N ILE A 902 -10.15 -29.05 -1.00
CA ILE A 902 -11.13 -28.91 -2.09
C ILE A 902 -10.94 -27.58 -2.81
N ILE A 903 -10.83 -26.47 -2.07
CA ILE A 903 -10.61 -25.13 -2.65
C ILE A 903 -9.33 -25.06 -3.47
N ASN A 904 -8.23 -25.66 -2.97
CA ASN A 904 -6.98 -25.75 -3.71
C ASN A 904 -7.15 -26.53 -5.02
N ALA A 905 -7.80 -27.70 -4.98
CA ALA A 905 -8.04 -28.50 -6.17
C ALA A 905 -8.95 -27.80 -7.19
N LEU A 906 -10.00 -27.10 -6.74
CA LEU A 906 -10.88 -26.30 -7.61
C LEU A 906 -10.15 -25.15 -8.31
N ASP A 907 -9.24 -24.47 -7.61
CA ASP A 907 -8.43 -23.42 -8.21
C ASP A 907 -7.40 -23.98 -9.21
N LEU A 908 -6.79 -25.14 -8.93
CA LEU A 908 -5.90 -25.81 -9.86
C LEU A 908 -6.63 -26.29 -11.13
N LEU A 909 -7.84 -26.84 -10.97
CA LEU A 909 -8.77 -27.17 -12.07
C LEU A 909 -9.06 -25.92 -12.91
N TYR A 910 -9.46 -24.83 -12.26
CA TYR A 910 -9.76 -23.57 -12.93
C TYR A 910 -8.55 -23.02 -13.68
N PHE A 911 -7.36 -23.03 -13.08
CA PHE A 911 -6.15 -22.62 -13.78
C PHE A 911 -5.92 -23.47 -15.02
N TRP A 912 -5.98 -24.80 -14.89
CA TRP A 912 -5.69 -25.73 -15.97
C TRP A 912 -6.62 -25.59 -17.19
N MET A 913 -7.92 -25.39 -16.94
CA MET A 913 -8.95 -25.32 -17.99
C MET A 913 -9.21 -23.90 -18.51
N TYR A 914 -9.11 -22.88 -17.66
CA TYR A 914 -9.56 -21.53 -17.98
C TYR A 914 -8.40 -20.56 -18.22
N GLN A 915 -7.32 -20.63 -17.44
CA GLN A 915 -6.27 -19.61 -17.48
C GLN A 915 -5.26 -19.80 -18.64
N PRO A 916 -4.83 -18.72 -19.29
CA PRO A 916 -3.95 -18.78 -20.46
C PRO A 916 -2.56 -19.33 -20.09
N ARG A 917 -2.06 -20.29 -20.89
CA ARG A 917 -0.74 -20.93 -20.71
C ARG A 917 -0.53 -21.66 -19.38
N ALA A 918 -1.61 -21.95 -18.64
CA ALA A 918 -1.54 -22.62 -17.35
C ALA A 918 -0.95 -24.04 -17.45
N ARG A 919 -1.36 -24.83 -18.45
CA ARG A 919 -0.83 -26.19 -18.65
C ARG A 919 0.69 -26.24 -18.75
N THR A 920 1.29 -25.33 -19.53
CA THR A 920 2.75 -25.23 -19.67
C THR A 920 3.43 -24.87 -18.34
N ALA A 921 2.85 -23.93 -17.59
CA ALA A 921 3.37 -23.55 -16.28
C ALA A 921 3.26 -24.68 -15.25
N PHE A 922 2.15 -25.41 -15.24
CA PHE A 922 1.92 -26.54 -14.34
C PHE A 922 2.92 -27.66 -14.61
N THR A 923 3.06 -28.12 -15.85
CA THR A 923 4.03 -29.17 -16.23
C THR A 923 5.45 -28.74 -15.89
N SER A 924 5.82 -27.49 -16.21
CA SER A 924 7.15 -26.96 -15.86
C SER A 924 7.39 -27.00 -14.35
N ARG A 925 6.39 -26.70 -13.52
CA ARG A 925 6.55 -26.67 -12.07
C ARG A 925 6.64 -28.08 -11.48
N LEU A 926 5.82 -29.02 -11.96
CA LEU A 926 5.87 -30.43 -11.56
C LEU A 926 7.24 -31.06 -11.83
N CYS A 927 7.89 -30.72 -12.95
CA CYS A 927 9.24 -31.21 -13.28
C CYS A 927 10.32 -30.73 -12.29
N HIS A 928 10.07 -29.66 -11.53
CA HIS A 928 11.00 -29.06 -10.56
C HIS A 928 10.52 -29.27 -9.11
N MET A 929 9.54 -30.13 -8.89
CA MET A 929 9.02 -30.47 -7.57
C MET A 929 9.65 -31.79 -7.12
N GLU A 930 9.86 -31.95 -5.81
CA GLU A 930 10.37 -33.21 -5.27
C GLU A 930 9.43 -34.37 -5.64
N PRO A 931 9.96 -35.59 -5.90
CA PRO A 931 9.14 -36.72 -6.34
C PRO A 931 7.96 -37.03 -5.41
N ASP A 932 8.17 -36.93 -4.10
CA ASP A 932 7.16 -37.24 -3.09
C ASP A 932 6.07 -36.16 -3.04
N GLU A 933 6.44 -34.89 -2.95
CA GLU A 933 5.51 -33.75 -3.03
C GLU A 933 4.64 -33.81 -4.29
N ARG A 934 5.25 -34.17 -5.43
CA ARG A 934 4.57 -34.33 -6.72
C ARG A 934 3.53 -35.45 -6.68
N ARG A 935 3.86 -36.61 -6.12
CA ARG A 935 2.93 -37.74 -5.98
C ARG A 935 1.75 -37.38 -5.07
N ILE A 936 2.03 -36.73 -3.94
CA ILE A 936 1.02 -36.25 -2.98
C ILE A 936 0.06 -35.27 -3.66
N LEU A 937 0.58 -34.26 -4.36
CA LEU A 937 -0.23 -33.24 -5.04
C LEU A 937 -1.14 -33.84 -6.12
N ILE A 938 -0.61 -34.78 -6.92
CA ILE A 938 -1.36 -35.47 -7.98
C ILE A 938 -2.48 -36.31 -7.36
N LYS A 939 -2.17 -37.13 -6.35
CA LYS A 939 -3.17 -37.97 -5.66
C LYS A 939 -4.25 -37.10 -5.03
N ALA A 940 -3.89 -35.98 -4.40
CA ALA A 940 -4.84 -35.07 -3.77
C ALA A 940 -5.88 -34.47 -4.73
N GLN A 941 -5.62 -34.44 -6.05
CA GLN A 941 -6.64 -33.98 -7.00
C GLN A 941 -7.86 -34.92 -7.05
N SER A 942 -7.74 -36.18 -6.61
CA SER A 942 -8.84 -37.14 -6.53
C SER A 942 -10.02 -36.65 -5.69
N ILE A 943 -9.79 -35.69 -4.79
CA ILE A 943 -10.83 -35.05 -3.96
C ILE A 943 -11.94 -34.42 -4.80
N LEU A 944 -11.65 -34.05 -6.06
CA LEU A 944 -12.64 -33.56 -7.03
C LEU A 944 -13.63 -34.63 -7.50
N LYS A 945 -13.57 -35.88 -7.00
CA LYS A 945 -14.60 -36.90 -7.19
C LYS A 945 -15.75 -36.79 -6.19
N MET A 946 -15.64 -35.91 -5.19
CA MET A 946 -16.66 -35.64 -4.17
C MET A 946 -17.76 -34.70 -4.70
N GLU A 947 -18.46 -35.12 -5.77
CA GLU A 947 -19.42 -34.26 -6.48
C GLU A 947 -20.56 -33.75 -5.59
N ARG A 948 -21.10 -34.58 -4.71
CA ARG A 948 -22.21 -34.21 -3.83
C ARG A 948 -21.79 -33.11 -2.84
N GLU A 949 -20.65 -33.32 -2.19
CA GLU A 949 -20.12 -32.44 -1.15
C GLU A 949 -19.69 -31.10 -1.77
N ILE A 950 -18.98 -31.13 -2.90
CA ILE A 950 -18.56 -29.93 -3.63
C ILE A 950 -19.77 -29.15 -4.15
N SER A 951 -20.80 -29.84 -4.65
CA SER A 951 -22.04 -29.17 -5.08
C SER A 951 -22.75 -28.49 -3.92
N GLN A 952 -22.83 -29.15 -2.76
CA GLN A 952 -23.40 -28.55 -1.55
C GLN A 952 -22.60 -27.32 -1.11
N MET A 953 -21.26 -27.36 -1.12
CA MET A 953 -20.42 -26.20 -0.79
C MET A 953 -20.72 -24.98 -1.68
N PHE A 954 -20.97 -25.19 -2.98
CA PHE A 954 -21.38 -24.10 -3.87
C PHE A 954 -22.76 -23.55 -3.53
N ILE A 955 -23.74 -24.43 -3.22
CA ILE A 955 -25.10 -24.04 -2.82
C ILE A 955 -25.08 -23.25 -1.51
N ASP A 956 -24.22 -23.63 -0.57
CA ASP A 956 -24.02 -22.95 0.72
C ASP A 956 -23.33 -21.58 0.58
N GLY A 957 -22.89 -21.22 -0.63
CA GLY A 957 -22.40 -19.89 -0.97
C GLY A 957 -20.89 -19.70 -0.85
N ILE A 958 -20.09 -20.77 -0.80
CA ILE A 958 -18.64 -20.70 -0.57
C ILE A 958 -17.87 -19.81 -1.58
N ALA A 959 -18.37 -19.73 -2.82
CA ALA A 959 -17.78 -18.93 -3.90
C ALA A 959 -18.49 -17.57 -4.11
N GLY A 960 -19.48 -17.24 -3.28
CA GLY A 960 -20.32 -16.04 -3.40
C GLY A 960 -21.73 -16.33 -3.93
N ARG A 961 -22.52 -15.27 -4.12
CA ARG A 961 -23.98 -15.37 -4.42
C ARG A 961 -24.29 -15.98 -5.80
N ASN A 962 -23.37 -15.88 -6.76
CA ASN A 962 -23.56 -16.39 -8.13
C ASN A 962 -22.86 -17.75 -8.31
N PHE A 963 -23.26 -18.76 -7.53
CA PHE A 963 -22.62 -20.08 -7.53
C PHE A 963 -22.92 -20.93 -8.78
N SER A 964 -23.94 -20.60 -9.56
CA SER A 964 -24.39 -21.40 -10.71
C SER A 964 -23.31 -21.60 -11.78
N LYS A 965 -22.54 -20.56 -12.08
CA LYS A 965 -21.43 -20.61 -13.06
C LYS A 965 -20.27 -21.50 -12.62
N PRO A 966 -19.66 -21.30 -11.43
CA PRO A 966 -18.56 -22.16 -10.99
C PRO A 966 -19.00 -23.61 -10.76
N LEU A 967 -20.24 -23.84 -10.30
CA LEU A 967 -20.78 -25.20 -10.16
C LEU A 967 -20.91 -25.91 -11.52
N ALA A 968 -21.51 -25.26 -12.51
CA ALA A 968 -21.64 -25.83 -13.85
C ALA A 968 -20.28 -26.09 -14.50
N PHE A 969 -19.30 -25.21 -14.27
CA PHE A 969 -17.92 -25.42 -14.72
C PHE A 969 -17.27 -26.65 -14.08
N TYR A 970 -17.41 -26.79 -12.76
CA TYR A 970 -16.87 -27.94 -12.03
C TYR A 970 -17.44 -29.26 -12.56
N LEU A 971 -18.77 -29.36 -12.66
CA LEU A 971 -19.45 -30.59 -13.11
C LEU A 971 -19.11 -30.99 -14.55
N ASN A 972 -18.86 -30.02 -15.44
CA ASN A 972 -18.56 -30.32 -16.84
C ASN A 972 -17.08 -30.67 -17.09
N GLU A 973 -16.14 -30.14 -16.30
CA GLU A 973 -14.71 -30.14 -16.64
C GLU A 973 -13.84 -30.96 -15.68
N SER A 974 -14.34 -31.33 -14.50
CA SER A 974 -13.57 -32.05 -13.47
C SER A 974 -13.04 -33.40 -13.97
N GLU A 975 -13.87 -34.19 -14.64
CA GLU A 975 -13.49 -35.53 -15.13
C GLU A 975 -12.38 -35.44 -16.20
N ALA A 976 -12.51 -34.50 -17.14
CA ALA A 976 -11.52 -34.26 -18.17
C ALA A 976 -10.18 -33.77 -17.60
N TYR A 977 -10.21 -32.96 -16.53
CA TYR A 977 -9.03 -32.53 -15.81
C TYR A 977 -8.32 -33.70 -15.11
N LEU A 978 -9.06 -34.52 -14.36
CA LEU A 978 -8.50 -35.66 -13.62
C LEU A 978 -7.79 -36.64 -14.56
N LYS A 979 -8.41 -37.00 -15.69
CA LYS A 979 -7.79 -37.84 -16.73
C LYS A 979 -6.48 -37.25 -17.26
N ALA A 980 -6.41 -35.92 -17.42
CA ALA A 980 -5.21 -35.25 -17.90
C ALA A 980 -4.07 -35.24 -16.87
N VAL A 981 -4.40 -35.07 -15.58
CA VAL A 981 -3.44 -35.09 -14.48
C VAL A 981 -2.91 -36.51 -14.22
N GLU A 982 -3.77 -37.53 -14.28
CA GLU A 982 -3.34 -38.94 -14.18
C GLU A 982 -2.37 -39.31 -15.32
N LYS A 983 -2.63 -38.85 -16.55
CA LYS A 983 -1.72 -39.07 -17.68
C LYS A 983 -0.34 -38.41 -17.46
N LEU A 984 -0.29 -37.24 -16.83
CA LEU A 984 0.98 -36.58 -16.50
C LEU A 984 1.83 -37.42 -15.53
N ASN A 985 1.20 -38.12 -14.59
CA ASN A 985 1.89 -39.02 -13.65
C ASN A 985 2.57 -40.21 -14.36
N SER A 986 2.00 -40.68 -15.48
CA SER A 986 2.57 -41.78 -16.26
C SER A 986 3.74 -41.37 -17.18
N CYS A 987 3.91 -40.06 -17.42
CA CYS A 987 4.89 -39.52 -18.38
C CYS A 987 6.11 -38.85 -17.71
N LEU A 988 6.09 -38.68 -16.39
CA LEU A 988 7.07 -37.96 -15.56
C LEU A 988 7.55 -38.86 -14.42
#